data_AF-A0A934WX22-F1
#
_entry.id   AF-A0A934WX22-F1
#
_cell.length_a   1.000
_cell.length_b   1.000
_cell.length_c   1.000
_cell.angle_alpha   90.00
_cell.angle_beta   90.00
_cell.angle_gamma   90.00
#
_symmetry.space_group_name_H-M   'P 1'
#
loop_
_entity.id
_entity.type
_entity.pdbx_description
1 polymer ?
#
loop_
_entity_poly.entity_id
_entity_poly.type
_entity_poly.pdbx_seq_one_letter_code
_entity_poly.pdbx_strand_id
1 'polypeptide(L)'
;MKEQQYEKAGEWRQYLQKYFQNQLQQKKEFVQNQYDFILSKKKELGNSDDFSVKDKNKQAIFHHLKSILHQKPTETRIDQLHPALFEKAHEILAVLHDVIIKQQKKERFRLLKTDGFFLKIRKIFKSFFFYLSRLPFFFLNIFRKKKKLLRYWKHEISNKKLFEKHLIIAFYPQMTVLENLIQREYLIALESVKDFEKHYEYQDNEILDVTIDYFNPEFEKTITHQINKWYEIGIDAFTRDFELAGTIEYRRRELSPKNLEKEAVKYHKKWEKNHHHWENTAYALYEDWRSELELSALQAFIQSGTFKLTTNIYAWNEKINNSYLKGIDQFLKEAHANFEYDKHEDIEELHKKITQVNYQTKKQLDQGLLQKLQETLAQNSLLNQIDRLEYQINERINQMGNQYVVTKNNRFNEPLADSDLLQISNFELLSFEIEPRLNDELEALKSSIFQKMDELLVLVGDIDEMVSYMLSTASGALDKEQNELEALKIISDGFQRAENKSAEAYERLKEIILICENELKKTTTAFISDLQELKENENVSALRIRLNKAKALQKSEVITQKVVNEAHKLYSEGKRLSIKLYRKALYYQEQFSRRFLSATISIEPNRAVSDFLSDSNTIIEQLPIIYKRLYAIEPLNDSVLFEGRENELRHLAKAYAAWEKGKYASVLFTGEKWSGLTSLINYGIKSIKFNQTPIRHAFSGNNPKTEDLFLTFSELLGNENLADSQSVIAHLNEGNKKIIILEDLQNIFLRVLHGQTALIALIEIITATQKNIFWIASMSVYTFNYLERSLKMSAFFSYHIPLAPMSAENISQLIIKRNRISGFKIEFEASRKDLQDKKYRRLNEKEKQLYLKERFFKELNAFAKSNISMALMYWLLSTRDVSGQSIVIRNFKKPDLSFLTSLQTDRIFILLSLVMHDGLREDQVAQVLAIDIQKVRFLVLEMMEDGILFHQNDLYMVNPIVYRNTVQLLRSKNMIIG
;
A
#
# COMPACT_ATOMS: atom_id res chain seq x y z
N MET A 1 28.09 -23.69 -88.03
CA MET A 1 27.43 -22.83 -87.02
C MET A 1 26.01 -23.31 -86.79
N LYS A 2 25.82 -24.44 -86.07
CA LYS A 2 24.62 -24.58 -85.24
C LYS A 2 24.70 -23.42 -84.24
N GLU A 3 23.59 -22.73 -84.12
CA GLU A 3 23.54 -21.31 -83.75
C GLU A 3 23.96 -21.07 -82.30
N GLN A 4 25.19 -20.56 -82.10
CA GLN A 4 25.85 -20.21 -80.83
C GLN A 4 24.92 -19.55 -79.80
N GLN A 5 23.92 -18.77 -80.25
CA GLN A 5 22.92 -18.16 -79.38
C GLN A 5 22.03 -19.16 -78.61
N TYR A 6 21.65 -20.31 -79.18
CA TYR A 6 20.80 -21.29 -78.48
C TYR A 6 21.59 -22.07 -77.43
N GLU A 7 22.87 -22.34 -77.69
CA GLU A 7 23.78 -22.93 -76.71
C GLU A 7 23.97 -21.99 -75.52
N LYS A 8 24.20 -20.70 -75.79
CA LYS A 8 24.31 -19.67 -74.74
C LYS A 8 23.00 -19.42 -73.99
N ALA A 9 21.85 -19.57 -74.63
CA ALA A 9 20.56 -19.56 -73.94
C ALA A 9 20.42 -20.73 -72.96
N GLY A 10 20.86 -21.93 -73.37
CA GLY A 10 20.91 -23.12 -72.51
C GLY A 10 21.86 -22.96 -71.32
N GLU A 11 23.06 -22.40 -71.56
CA GLU A 11 24.04 -22.07 -70.51
C GLU A 11 23.44 -21.09 -69.49
N TRP A 12 22.74 -20.05 -69.97
CA TRP A 12 22.06 -19.08 -69.11
C TRP A 12 20.99 -19.75 -68.22
N ARG A 13 20.16 -20.62 -68.79
CA ARG A 13 19.14 -21.37 -68.04
C ARG A 13 19.76 -22.22 -66.92
N GLN A 14 20.80 -22.98 -67.24
CA GLN A 14 21.49 -23.84 -66.27
C GLN A 14 22.13 -23.03 -65.15
N TYR A 15 22.74 -21.89 -65.49
CA TYR A 15 23.28 -20.97 -64.50
C TYR A 15 22.19 -20.44 -63.56
N LEU A 16 21.05 -19.97 -64.10
CA LEU A 16 19.94 -19.48 -63.29
C LEU A 16 19.39 -20.56 -62.34
N GLN A 17 19.26 -21.81 -62.81
CA GLN A 17 18.84 -22.93 -61.95
C GLN A 17 19.79 -23.10 -60.77
N LYS A 18 21.09 -23.21 -61.04
CA LYS A 18 22.12 -23.36 -60.00
C LYS A 18 22.16 -22.15 -59.05
N TYR A 19 22.00 -20.94 -59.59
CA TYR A 19 22.00 -19.70 -58.81
C TYR A 19 20.88 -19.68 -57.76
N PHE A 20 19.63 -19.95 -58.17
CA PHE A 20 18.49 -19.95 -57.25
C PHE A 20 18.47 -21.17 -56.32
N GLN A 21 19.02 -22.32 -56.74
CA GLN A 21 19.25 -23.46 -55.84
C GLN A 21 20.22 -23.12 -54.71
N ASN A 22 21.34 -22.46 -55.03
CA ASN A 22 22.30 -22.01 -54.02
C ASN A 22 21.69 -20.98 -53.06
N GLN A 23 20.90 -20.03 -53.57
CA GLN A 23 20.18 -19.05 -52.74
C GLN A 23 19.20 -19.74 -51.77
N LEU A 24 18.46 -20.73 -52.25
CA LEU A 24 17.56 -21.52 -51.42
C LEU A 24 18.32 -22.28 -50.33
N GLN A 25 19.45 -22.90 -50.67
CA GLN A 25 20.29 -23.64 -49.72
C GLN A 25 20.84 -22.72 -48.61
N GLN A 26 21.31 -21.53 -48.96
CA GLN A 26 21.75 -20.53 -47.97
C GLN A 26 20.63 -20.13 -47.00
N LYS A 27 19.40 -19.98 -47.50
CA LYS A 27 18.23 -19.69 -46.65
C LYS A 27 17.88 -20.86 -45.73
N LYS A 28 17.97 -22.11 -46.23
CA LYS A 28 17.78 -23.32 -45.41
C LYS A 28 18.80 -23.41 -44.27
N GLU A 29 20.09 -23.25 -44.58
CA GLU A 29 21.17 -23.24 -43.59
C GLU A 29 20.98 -22.15 -42.55
N PHE A 30 20.55 -20.96 -42.98
CA PHE A 30 20.26 -19.87 -42.06
C PHE A 30 19.14 -20.20 -41.07
N VAL A 31 18.01 -20.77 -41.53
CA VAL A 31 16.90 -21.19 -40.64
C VAL A 31 17.37 -22.28 -39.67
N GLN A 32 18.12 -23.26 -40.15
CA GLN A 32 18.68 -24.33 -39.31
C GLN A 32 19.56 -23.77 -38.19
N ASN A 33 20.44 -22.81 -38.51
CA ASN A 33 21.28 -22.15 -37.50
C ASN A 33 20.46 -21.44 -36.41
N GLN A 34 19.30 -20.84 -36.75
CA GLN A 34 18.42 -20.23 -35.75
C GLN A 34 17.76 -21.28 -34.85
N TYR A 35 17.29 -22.36 -35.46
CA TYR A 35 16.72 -23.49 -34.73
C TYR A 35 17.73 -24.11 -33.76
N ASP A 36 18.95 -24.41 -34.23
CA ASP A 36 20.00 -25.03 -33.41
C ASP A 36 20.39 -24.17 -32.20
N PHE A 37 20.45 -22.84 -32.38
CA PHE A 37 20.69 -21.90 -31.29
C PHE A 37 19.55 -21.92 -30.26
N ILE A 38 18.29 -21.90 -30.70
CA ILE A 38 17.13 -21.96 -29.79
C ILE A 38 17.09 -23.31 -29.08
N LEU A 39 17.37 -24.40 -29.79
CA LEU A 39 17.44 -25.74 -29.24
C LEU A 39 18.54 -25.83 -28.16
N SER A 40 19.70 -25.22 -28.37
CA SER A 40 20.77 -25.21 -27.35
C SER A 40 20.32 -24.46 -26.09
N LYS A 41 19.61 -23.34 -26.22
CA LYS A 41 19.05 -22.60 -25.08
C LYS A 41 17.93 -23.35 -24.38
N LYS A 42 17.10 -24.11 -25.11
CA LYS A 42 16.11 -25.00 -24.48
C LYS A 42 16.76 -26.18 -23.76
N LYS A 43 17.85 -26.76 -24.28
CA LYS A 43 18.63 -27.80 -23.60
C LYS A 43 19.28 -27.30 -22.30
N GLU A 44 19.76 -26.06 -22.26
CA GLU A 44 20.26 -25.41 -21.03
C GLU A 44 19.17 -25.26 -19.95
N LEU A 45 17.89 -25.18 -20.33
CA LEU A 45 16.75 -25.08 -19.41
C LEU A 45 16.42 -26.41 -18.71
N GLY A 46 16.51 -27.53 -19.43
CA GLY A 46 16.10 -28.86 -18.96
C GLY A 46 14.63 -28.95 -18.52
N ASN A 47 14.32 -29.87 -17.59
CA ASN A 47 13.01 -29.99 -16.91
C ASN A 47 12.84 -28.99 -15.74
N SER A 48 13.69 -27.97 -15.66
CA SER A 48 13.66 -27.04 -14.52
C SER A 48 12.52 -26.03 -14.67
N ASP A 49 11.65 -25.98 -13.67
CA ASP A 49 10.66 -24.90 -13.50
C ASP A 49 11.26 -23.60 -12.93
N ASP A 50 12.59 -23.46 -12.91
CA ASP A 50 13.25 -22.25 -12.45
C ASP A 50 13.00 -21.07 -13.41
N PHE A 51 12.10 -20.19 -13.00
CA PHE A 51 11.76 -18.95 -13.69
C PHE A 51 12.98 -18.01 -13.89
N SER A 52 14.00 -18.06 -13.04
CA SER A 52 15.22 -17.26 -13.22
C SER A 52 16.05 -17.72 -14.41
N VAL A 53 16.06 -19.03 -14.70
CA VAL A 53 16.75 -19.58 -15.88
C VAL A 53 15.90 -19.31 -17.13
N LYS A 54 14.57 -19.42 -17.03
CA LYS A 54 13.64 -19.04 -18.12
C LYS A 54 13.85 -17.59 -18.56
N ASP A 55 13.95 -16.63 -17.63
CA ASP A 55 14.26 -15.22 -17.92
C ASP A 55 15.60 -15.06 -18.68
N LYS A 56 16.69 -15.65 -18.17
CA LYS A 56 18.02 -15.57 -18.80
C LYS A 56 18.03 -16.13 -20.23
N ASN A 57 17.34 -17.24 -20.46
CA ASN A 57 17.28 -17.86 -21.78
C ASN A 57 16.52 -16.98 -22.78
N LYS A 58 15.37 -16.41 -22.38
CA LYS A 58 14.60 -15.49 -23.22
C LYS A 58 15.41 -14.24 -23.58
N GLN A 59 16.16 -13.68 -22.62
CA GLN A 59 17.09 -12.56 -22.90
C GLN A 59 18.21 -12.95 -23.87
N ALA A 60 18.81 -14.13 -23.72
CA ALA A 60 19.87 -14.60 -24.62
C ALA A 60 19.37 -14.74 -26.07
N ILE A 61 18.17 -15.29 -26.25
CA ILE A 61 17.52 -15.39 -27.57
C ILE A 61 17.22 -13.99 -28.12
N PHE A 62 16.68 -13.08 -27.29
CA PHE A 62 16.43 -11.69 -27.69
C PHE A 62 17.71 -11.01 -28.21
N HIS A 63 18.82 -11.13 -27.49
CA HIS A 63 20.10 -10.52 -27.88
C HIS A 63 20.67 -11.15 -29.17
N HIS A 64 20.53 -12.46 -29.33
CA HIS A 64 20.91 -13.17 -30.56
C HIS A 64 20.14 -12.65 -31.77
N LEU A 65 18.80 -12.59 -31.69
CA LEU A 65 17.96 -12.06 -32.78
C LEU A 65 18.26 -10.59 -33.09
N LYS A 66 18.53 -9.78 -32.05
CA LYS A 66 18.92 -8.37 -32.21
C LYS A 66 20.26 -8.23 -32.95
N SER A 67 21.19 -9.17 -32.77
CA SER A 67 22.49 -9.15 -33.46
C SER A 67 22.38 -9.45 -34.96
N ILE A 68 21.34 -10.18 -35.37
CA ILE A 68 21.08 -10.56 -36.77
C ILE A 68 20.47 -9.40 -37.53
N LEU A 69 19.40 -8.80 -36.99
CA LEU A 69 18.66 -7.76 -37.68
C LEU A 69 18.30 -6.62 -36.72
N HIS A 70 19.21 -5.67 -36.61
CA HIS A 70 19.14 -4.55 -35.66
C HIS A 70 18.48 -3.27 -36.20
N GLN A 71 18.40 -3.10 -37.52
CA GLN A 71 17.93 -1.86 -38.16
C GLN A 71 16.87 -2.16 -39.21
N LYS A 72 15.99 -1.17 -39.43
CA LYS A 72 15.00 -1.20 -40.49
C LYS A 72 15.71 -1.25 -41.85
N PRO A 73 15.30 -2.12 -42.78
CA PRO A 73 15.89 -2.22 -44.10
C PRO A 73 15.68 -0.96 -44.93
N THR A 74 16.60 -0.72 -45.87
CA THR A 74 16.55 0.38 -46.84
C THR A 74 16.51 -0.19 -48.25
N GLU A 75 15.81 0.48 -49.18
CA GLU A 75 15.75 0.06 -50.58
C GLU A 75 17.17 -0.15 -51.15
N THR A 76 17.42 -1.39 -51.58
CA THR A 76 18.72 -1.78 -52.14
C THR A 76 18.58 -2.08 -53.63
N ARG A 77 19.58 -1.68 -54.42
CA ARG A 77 19.53 -1.89 -55.87
C ARG A 77 19.77 -3.35 -56.24
N ILE A 78 19.06 -3.81 -57.26
CA ILE A 78 19.13 -5.21 -57.73
C ILE A 78 20.54 -5.64 -58.18
N ASP A 79 21.32 -4.72 -58.73
CA ASP A 79 22.69 -4.96 -59.19
C ASP A 79 23.69 -5.07 -58.04
N GLN A 80 23.40 -4.47 -56.89
CA GLN A 80 24.19 -4.60 -55.66
C GLN A 80 23.92 -5.93 -54.95
N LEU A 81 22.68 -6.40 -54.95
CA LEU A 81 22.29 -7.66 -54.29
C LEU A 81 22.62 -8.90 -55.13
N HIS A 82 22.51 -8.80 -56.45
CA HIS A 82 22.72 -9.93 -57.35
C HIS A 82 23.85 -9.69 -58.38
N PRO A 83 25.05 -9.21 -57.98
CA PRO A 83 26.10 -8.81 -58.91
C PRO A 83 26.53 -9.96 -59.84
N ALA A 84 26.62 -11.18 -59.32
CA ALA A 84 26.96 -12.38 -60.08
C ALA A 84 25.99 -12.66 -61.25
N LEU A 85 24.71 -12.32 -61.10
CA LEU A 85 23.69 -12.50 -62.14
C LEU A 85 23.91 -11.50 -63.28
N PHE A 86 24.27 -10.26 -62.94
CA PHE A 86 24.61 -9.23 -63.92
C PHE A 86 25.93 -9.55 -64.63
N GLU A 87 26.97 -9.93 -63.89
CA GLU A 87 28.26 -10.34 -64.46
C GLU A 87 28.08 -11.49 -65.46
N LYS A 88 27.33 -12.54 -65.08
CA LYS A 88 27.09 -13.67 -65.98
C LYS A 88 26.27 -13.28 -67.21
N ALA A 89 25.28 -12.40 -67.08
CA ALA A 89 24.54 -11.88 -68.22
C ALA A 89 25.47 -11.10 -69.19
N HIS A 90 26.39 -10.28 -68.66
CA HIS A 90 27.36 -9.55 -69.46
C HIS A 90 28.35 -10.49 -70.16
N GLU A 91 28.86 -11.53 -69.48
CA GLU A 91 29.72 -12.56 -70.08
C GLU A 91 29.05 -13.23 -71.28
N ILE A 92 27.79 -13.64 -71.12
CA ILE A 92 27.02 -14.30 -72.18
C ILE A 92 26.83 -13.35 -73.37
N LEU A 93 26.46 -12.10 -73.09
CA LEU A 93 26.25 -11.07 -74.12
C LEU A 93 27.57 -10.66 -74.82
N ALA A 94 28.72 -10.73 -74.15
CA ALA A 94 30.03 -10.39 -74.73
C ALA A 94 30.48 -11.40 -75.80
N VAL A 95 30.11 -12.67 -75.64
CA VAL A 95 30.48 -13.77 -76.56
C VAL A 95 29.59 -13.82 -77.81
N LEU A 96 28.41 -13.21 -77.78
CA LEU A 96 27.46 -13.21 -78.90
C LEU A 96 27.84 -12.18 -79.98
N HIS A 97 27.72 -12.61 -81.24
CA HIS A 97 27.83 -11.72 -82.40
C HIS A 97 26.76 -10.63 -82.35
N ASP A 98 27.15 -9.37 -82.54
CA ASP A 98 26.23 -8.21 -82.47
C ASP A 98 25.20 -8.24 -83.61
N VAL A 99 25.66 -8.48 -84.84
CA VAL A 99 24.81 -8.59 -86.03
C VAL A 99 25.05 -9.90 -86.77
N ILE A 100 23.98 -10.65 -87.06
CA ILE A 100 24.00 -11.84 -87.91
C ILE A 100 23.29 -11.52 -89.22
N ILE A 101 23.94 -11.82 -90.35
CA ILE A 101 23.34 -11.63 -91.68
C ILE A 101 22.79 -12.97 -92.18
N LYS A 102 21.47 -13.08 -92.26
CA LYS A 102 20.78 -14.25 -92.84
C LYS A 102 19.98 -13.89 -94.09
N GLN A 103 19.62 -14.91 -94.87
CA GLN A 103 18.70 -14.74 -96.00
C GLN A 103 17.26 -14.86 -95.50
N GLN A 104 16.41 -13.89 -95.86
CA GLN A 104 14.99 -13.92 -95.49
C GLN A 104 14.26 -15.11 -96.17
N LYS A 105 13.33 -15.73 -95.45
CA LYS A 105 12.49 -16.83 -95.96
C LYS A 105 11.54 -16.32 -97.06
N LYS A 106 11.22 -17.20 -98.03
CA LYS A 106 10.33 -16.93 -99.18
C LYS A 106 8.96 -16.40 -98.76
N GLU A 107 8.41 -16.92 -97.67
CA GLU A 107 7.08 -16.57 -97.14
C GLU A 107 6.98 -15.11 -96.68
N ARG A 108 8.11 -14.45 -96.37
CA ARG A 108 8.18 -13.05 -95.90
C ARG A 108 8.05 -12.02 -97.03
N PHE A 109 7.94 -12.48 -98.27
CA PHE A 109 7.65 -11.69 -99.47
C PHE A 109 6.26 -12.06 -100.03
N ARG A 110 5.42 -12.73 -99.24
CA ARG A 110 4.03 -13.05 -99.59
C ARG A 110 3.10 -12.52 -98.51
N LEU A 111 1.87 -12.23 -98.89
CA LEU A 111 0.82 -11.86 -97.95
C LEU A 111 0.43 -13.10 -97.14
N LEU A 112 0.59 -13.02 -95.83
CA LEU A 112 0.15 -14.07 -94.92
C LEU A 112 -1.22 -13.70 -94.36
N LYS A 113 -2.04 -14.71 -94.06
CA LYS A 113 -3.37 -14.50 -93.46
C LYS A 113 -3.28 -13.76 -92.11
N THR A 114 -2.19 -13.97 -91.38
CA THR A 114 -1.89 -13.39 -90.07
C THR A 114 -1.34 -11.95 -90.13
N ASP A 115 -1.10 -11.38 -91.31
CA ASP A 115 -0.56 -10.02 -91.42
C ASP A 115 -1.65 -8.95 -91.12
N GLY A 116 -1.31 -7.97 -90.28
CA GLY A 116 -2.14 -6.79 -90.04
C GLY A 116 -2.27 -5.90 -91.29
N PHE A 117 -3.31 -5.07 -91.35
CA PHE A 117 -3.65 -4.24 -92.53
C PHE A 117 -2.46 -3.43 -93.08
N PHE A 118 -1.78 -2.66 -92.23
CA PHE A 118 -0.61 -1.87 -92.62
C PHE A 118 0.59 -2.73 -93.05
N LEU A 119 0.76 -3.92 -92.46
CA LEU A 119 1.85 -4.82 -92.83
C LEU A 119 1.61 -5.45 -94.20
N LYS A 120 0.35 -5.80 -94.52
CA LYS A 120 -0.05 -6.28 -95.85
C LYS A 120 0.29 -5.25 -96.93
N ILE A 121 -0.04 -3.98 -96.72
CA ILE A 121 0.31 -2.88 -97.64
C ILE A 121 1.83 -2.81 -97.85
N ARG A 122 2.61 -2.76 -96.77
CA ARG A 122 4.08 -2.68 -96.85
C ARG A 122 4.68 -3.92 -97.52
N LYS A 123 4.10 -5.10 -97.33
CA LYS A 123 4.52 -6.34 -97.99
C LYS A 123 4.26 -6.31 -99.50
N ILE A 124 3.16 -5.71 -99.98
CA ILE A 124 2.92 -5.54 -101.43
C ILE A 124 4.08 -4.76 -102.07
N PHE A 125 4.45 -3.61 -101.49
CA PHE A 125 5.59 -2.83 -101.96
C PHE A 125 6.91 -3.60 -101.85
N LYS A 126 7.16 -4.27 -100.71
CA LYS A 126 8.36 -5.10 -100.51
C LYS A 126 8.48 -6.19 -101.59
N SER A 127 7.38 -6.87 -101.91
CA SER A 127 7.35 -7.90 -102.94
C SER A 127 7.58 -7.32 -104.33
N PHE A 128 6.94 -6.19 -104.67
CA PHE A 128 7.15 -5.47 -105.93
C PHE A 128 8.62 -5.07 -106.12
N PHE A 129 9.21 -4.38 -105.13
CA PHE A 129 10.62 -3.98 -105.18
C PHE A 129 11.58 -5.17 -105.19
N PHE A 130 11.24 -6.28 -104.51
CA PHE A 130 12.01 -7.51 -104.57
C PHE A 130 12.03 -8.08 -106.01
N TYR A 131 10.87 -8.21 -106.66
CA TYR A 131 10.80 -8.68 -108.04
C TYR A 131 11.54 -7.76 -109.02
N LEU A 132 11.35 -6.45 -108.90
CA LEU A 132 12.06 -5.43 -109.70
C LEU A 132 13.59 -5.59 -109.57
N SER A 133 14.09 -5.72 -108.34
CA SER A 133 15.53 -5.91 -108.06
C SER A 133 16.11 -7.23 -108.60
N ARG A 134 15.26 -8.18 -108.96
CA ARG A 134 15.64 -9.51 -109.46
C ARG A 134 15.28 -9.74 -110.93
N LEU A 135 14.71 -8.75 -111.64
CA LEU A 135 14.42 -8.85 -113.08
C LEU A 135 15.65 -9.31 -113.92
N PRO A 136 16.87 -8.78 -113.71
CA PRO A 136 18.06 -9.26 -114.44
C PRO A 136 18.38 -10.73 -114.14
N PHE A 137 18.12 -11.19 -112.91
CA PHE A 137 18.31 -12.60 -112.54
C PHE A 137 17.30 -13.49 -113.26
N PHE A 138 16.01 -13.14 -113.26
CA PHE A 138 14.99 -13.94 -113.96
C PHE A 138 15.27 -14.01 -115.46
N PHE A 139 15.63 -12.89 -116.11
CA PHE A 139 16.01 -12.85 -117.52
C PHE A 139 17.24 -13.73 -117.82
N LEU A 140 18.35 -13.54 -117.10
CA LEU A 140 19.58 -14.33 -117.30
C LEU A 140 19.42 -15.81 -116.96
N ASN A 141 18.54 -16.19 -116.03
CA ASN A 141 18.33 -17.58 -115.62
C ASN A 141 17.46 -18.36 -116.62
N ILE A 142 16.67 -17.69 -117.49
CA ILE A 142 15.95 -18.32 -118.62
C ILE A 142 16.96 -18.95 -119.60
N PHE A 143 18.04 -18.24 -119.92
CA PHE A 143 19.08 -18.66 -120.88
C PHE A 143 20.20 -19.55 -120.31
N ARG A 144 20.20 -19.90 -119.01
CA ARG A 144 21.22 -20.76 -118.39
C ARG A 144 20.88 -22.26 -118.49
N LYS A 145 21.85 -23.08 -118.90
CA LYS A 145 21.74 -24.56 -118.96
C LYS A 145 21.50 -25.22 -117.59
N LYS A 146 22.09 -24.68 -116.51
CA LYS A 146 21.79 -25.08 -115.11
C LYS A 146 21.13 -23.91 -114.38
N LYS A 147 19.88 -24.08 -113.96
CA LYS A 147 19.12 -23.04 -113.26
C LYS A 147 19.75 -22.76 -111.89
N LYS A 148 20.07 -21.50 -111.60
CA LYS A 148 20.49 -21.08 -110.25
C LYS A 148 19.26 -20.84 -109.38
N LEU A 149 19.34 -21.19 -108.09
CA LEU A 149 18.28 -20.95 -107.10
C LEU A 149 18.13 -19.44 -106.81
N LEU A 150 16.88 -18.99 -106.68
CA LEU A 150 16.55 -17.60 -106.36
C LEU A 150 17.00 -17.26 -104.93
N ARG A 151 17.86 -16.23 -104.80
CA ARG A 151 18.31 -15.72 -103.50
C ARG A 151 17.47 -14.52 -103.07
N TYR A 152 16.81 -14.66 -101.92
CA TYR A 152 16.01 -13.61 -101.30
C TYR A 152 16.89 -12.52 -100.68
N TRP A 153 16.32 -11.37 -100.30
CA TRP A 153 17.09 -10.33 -99.62
C TRP A 153 17.67 -10.85 -98.31
N LYS A 154 18.86 -10.37 -97.98
CA LYS A 154 19.44 -10.58 -96.66
C LYS A 154 18.85 -9.55 -95.68
N HIS A 155 18.85 -9.88 -94.40
CA HIS A 155 18.56 -8.94 -93.31
C HIS A 155 19.66 -9.03 -92.26
N GLU A 156 19.92 -7.90 -91.62
CA GLU A 156 20.79 -7.78 -90.47
C GLU A 156 19.97 -7.99 -89.20
N ILE A 157 20.27 -9.08 -88.49
CA ILE A 157 19.62 -9.44 -87.24
C ILE A 157 20.50 -8.94 -86.11
N SER A 158 20.02 -8.00 -85.31
CA SER A 158 20.70 -7.56 -84.07
C SER A 158 20.59 -8.65 -82.99
N ASN A 159 21.39 -9.70 -83.15
CA ASN A 159 21.30 -10.94 -82.37
C ASN A 159 21.54 -10.71 -80.87
N LYS A 160 22.57 -9.94 -80.52
CA LYS A 160 22.88 -9.60 -79.12
C LYS A 160 21.72 -8.87 -78.43
N LYS A 161 21.10 -7.88 -79.10
CA LYS A 161 19.98 -7.10 -78.56
C LYS A 161 18.68 -7.89 -78.45
N LEU A 162 18.44 -8.82 -79.38
CA LEU A 162 17.30 -9.74 -79.29
C LEU A 162 17.48 -10.71 -78.11
N PHE A 163 18.69 -11.22 -77.92
CA PHE A 163 19.01 -12.10 -76.80
C PHE A 163 18.82 -11.35 -75.48
N GLU A 164 19.37 -10.14 -75.38
CA GLU A 164 19.20 -9.26 -74.23
C GLU A 164 17.72 -9.01 -73.91
N LYS A 165 16.89 -8.65 -74.92
CA LYS A 165 15.45 -8.42 -74.74
C LYS A 165 14.72 -9.66 -74.20
N HIS A 166 14.87 -10.81 -74.86
CA HIS A 166 14.01 -11.98 -74.63
C HIS A 166 14.52 -12.95 -73.56
N LEU A 167 15.82 -12.93 -73.24
CA LEU A 167 16.43 -13.88 -72.30
C LEU A 167 17.11 -13.21 -71.10
N ILE A 168 17.47 -11.93 -71.17
CA ILE A 168 18.01 -11.20 -70.01
C ILE A 168 16.93 -10.30 -69.39
N ILE A 169 16.45 -9.30 -70.14
CA ILE A 169 15.47 -8.32 -69.64
C ILE A 169 14.13 -8.96 -69.30
N ALA A 170 13.66 -9.88 -70.14
CA ALA A 170 12.43 -10.64 -69.88
C ALA A 170 12.54 -11.60 -68.68
N PHE A 171 13.74 -11.81 -68.12
CA PHE A 171 13.89 -12.59 -66.88
C PHE A 171 13.55 -11.79 -65.62
N TYR A 172 13.76 -10.46 -65.59
CA TYR A 172 13.53 -9.66 -64.38
C TYR A 172 12.10 -9.77 -63.80
N PRO A 173 11.02 -9.80 -64.62
CA PRO A 173 9.68 -10.11 -64.11
C PRO A 173 9.59 -11.49 -63.45
N GLN A 174 10.26 -12.49 -64.01
CA GLN A 174 10.29 -13.85 -63.46
C GLN A 174 11.11 -13.91 -62.17
N MET A 175 12.20 -13.14 -62.09
CA MET A 175 12.99 -13.00 -60.86
C MET A 175 12.15 -12.48 -59.69
N THR A 176 11.22 -11.55 -59.95
CA THR A 176 10.25 -11.08 -58.93
C THR A 176 9.34 -12.23 -58.45
N VAL A 177 8.88 -13.09 -59.37
CA VAL A 177 8.04 -14.26 -59.03
C VAL A 177 8.83 -15.27 -58.19
N LEU A 178 10.08 -15.57 -58.58
CA LEU A 178 10.93 -16.51 -57.86
C LEU A 178 11.25 -16.01 -56.45
N GLU A 179 11.57 -14.72 -56.32
CA GLU A 179 11.79 -14.09 -55.01
C GLU A 179 10.56 -14.21 -54.11
N ASN A 180 9.35 -13.91 -54.62
CA ASN A 180 8.13 -14.03 -53.82
C ASN A 180 7.92 -15.46 -53.28
N LEU A 181 8.21 -16.47 -54.09
CA LEU A 181 8.12 -17.86 -53.67
C LEU A 181 9.17 -18.17 -52.59
N ILE A 182 10.43 -17.79 -52.81
CA ILE A 182 11.54 -18.11 -51.90
C ILE A 182 11.36 -17.39 -50.56
N GLN A 183 11.05 -16.09 -50.57
CA GLN A 183 10.88 -15.30 -49.34
C GLN A 183 9.67 -15.78 -48.53
N ARG A 184 8.56 -16.14 -49.20
CA ARG A 184 7.40 -16.71 -48.52
C ARG A 184 7.73 -18.00 -47.78
N GLU A 185 8.35 -18.98 -48.44
CA GLU A 185 8.74 -20.24 -47.79
C GLU A 185 9.77 -20.00 -46.66
N TYR A 186 10.74 -19.12 -46.89
CA TYR A 186 11.74 -18.76 -45.88
C TYR A 186 11.13 -18.15 -44.62
N LEU A 187 10.16 -17.24 -44.76
CA LEU A 187 9.52 -16.60 -43.61
C LEU A 187 8.55 -17.53 -42.88
N ILE A 188 7.84 -18.42 -43.59
CA ILE A 188 7.04 -19.49 -42.97
C ILE A 188 7.94 -20.42 -42.13
N ALA A 189 9.12 -20.77 -42.65
CA ALA A 189 10.08 -21.58 -41.92
C ALA A 189 10.59 -20.86 -40.66
N LEU A 190 10.91 -19.56 -40.73
CA LEU A 190 11.30 -18.77 -39.55
C LEU A 190 10.15 -18.61 -38.54
N GLU A 191 8.91 -18.43 -39.01
CA GLU A 191 7.72 -18.36 -38.15
C GLU A 191 7.53 -19.69 -37.39
N SER A 192 7.80 -20.83 -38.04
CA SER A 192 7.79 -22.14 -37.38
C SER A 192 8.86 -22.26 -36.29
N VAL A 193 10.04 -21.66 -36.48
CA VAL A 193 11.09 -21.59 -35.45
C VAL A 193 10.66 -20.70 -34.28
N LYS A 194 10.00 -19.56 -34.55
CA LYS A 194 9.38 -18.71 -33.52
C LYS A 194 8.33 -19.49 -32.72
N ASP A 195 7.46 -20.26 -33.39
CA ASP A 195 6.45 -21.08 -32.73
C ASP A 195 7.05 -22.19 -31.89
N PHE A 196 8.13 -22.83 -32.37
CA PHE A 196 8.91 -23.79 -31.60
C PHE A 196 9.49 -23.15 -30.33
N GLU A 197 10.02 -21.93 -30.42
CA GLU A 197 10.49 -21.14 -29.29
C GLU A 197 9.37 -20.89 -28.26
N LYS A 198 8.16 -20.60 -28.73
CA LYS A 198 6.98 -20.27 -27.91
C LYS A 198 6.35 -21.47 -27.20
N HIS A 199 6.16 -22.61 -27.87
CA HIS A 199 5.26 -23.69 -27.39
C HIS A 199 5.95 -24.96 -26.86
N TYR A 200 7.27 -25.13 -27.03
CA TYR A 200 7.90 -26.38 -26.58
C TYR A 200 8.10 -26.40 -25.05
N GLU A 201 7.28 -27.19 -24.36
CA GLU A 201 7.50 -27.69 -22.99
C GLU A 201 8.18 -29.07 -23.06
N TYR A 202 9.18 -29.29 -22.23
CA TYR A 202 9.99 -30.50 -22.20
C TYR A 202 9.15 -31.66 -21.61
N GLN A 203 8.49 -32.45 -22.45
CA GLN A 203 7.85 -33.71 -22.02
C GLN A 203 8.75 -34.91 -22.35
N ASP A 204 8.98 -35.74 -21.33
CA ASP A 204 9.57 -37.08 -21.40
C ASP A 204 10.99 -37.22 -21.97
N ASN A 205 12.00 -36.63 -21.30
CA ASN A 205 13.42 -37.06 -21.22
C ASN A 205 14.21 -37.50 -22.48
N GLU A 206 13.63 -37.49 -23.67
CA GLU A 206 14.28 -37.77 -24.94
C GLU A 206 14.14 -36.55 -25.83
N ILE A 207 15.28 -35.99 -26.21
CA ILE A 207 15.36 -35.07 -27.34
C ILE A 207 15.05 -35.96 -28.55
N LEU A 208 13.79 -36.02 -28.96
CA LEU A 208 13.46 -36.45 -30.31
C LEU A 208 14.19 -35.47 -31.23
N ASP A 209 15.29 -35.94 -31.81
CA ASP A 209 16.04 -35.29 -32.90
C ASP A 209 15.11 -35.28 -34.12
N VAL A 210 14.00 -34.55 -34.02
CA VAL A 210 13.12 -34.31 -35.15
C VAL A 210 13.91 -33.37 -36.04
N THR A 211 14.55 -33.92 -37.07
CA THR A 211 14.84 -33.16 -38.29
C THR A 211 13.52 -32.65 -38.80
N ILE A 212 13.12 -31.46 -38.35
CA ILE A 212 11.96 -30.76 -38.86
C ILE A 212 12.41 -30.16 -40.19
N ASP A 213 11.99 -30.78 -41.29
CA ASP A 213 12.24 -30.24 -42.63
C ASP A 213 11.28 -29.06 -42.85
N TYR A 214 11.69 -27.87 -42.41
CA TYR A 214 10.87 -26.65 -42.42
C TYR A 214 10.54 -26.13 -43.82
N PHE A 215 11.18 -26.68 -44.86
CA PHE A 215 10.92 -26.35 -46.25
C PHE A 215 10.18 -27.49 -46.93
N ASN A 216 9.20 -27.16 -47.77
CA ASN A 216 8.54 -28.19 -48.58
C ASN A 216 9.57 -28.94 -49.45
N PRO A 217 9.69 -30.28 -49.36
CA PRO A 217 10.68 -31.06 -50.11
C PRO A 217 10.49 -30.97 -51.64
N GLU A 218 9.32 -30.57 -52.12
CA GLU A 218 9.05 -30.35 -53.55
C GLU A 218 9.30 -28.89 -54.00
N PHE A 219 9.64 -27.98 -53.09
CA PHE A 219 9.80 -26.56 -53.41
C PHE A 219 10.93 -26.29 -54.41
N GLU A 220 12.04 -27.02 -54.31
CA GLU A 220 13.16 -26.89 -55.24
C GLU A 220 12.76 -27.27 -56.69
N LYS A 221 11.89 -28.28 -56.83
CA LYS A 221 11.31 -28.66 -58.13
C LYS A 221 10.43 -27.54 -58.67
N THR A 222 9.71 -26.83 -57.81
CA THR A 222 8.86 -25.69 -58.18
C THR A 222 9.69 -24.52 -58.74
N ILE A 223 10.78 -24.14 -58.09
CA ILE A 223 11.70 -23.10 -58.58
C ILE A 223 12.29 -23.48 -59.94
N THR A 224 12.74 -24.74 -60.07
CA THR A 224 13.30 -25.27 -61.31
C THR A 224 12.26 -25.26 -62.45
N HIS A 225 11.01 -25.64 -62.16
CA HIS A 225 9.90 -25.61 -63.11
C HIS A 225 9.59 -24.19 -63.60
N GLN A 226 9.56 -23.21 -62.70
CA GLN A 226 9.32 -21.80 -63.05
C GLN A 226 10.39 -21.24 -63.99
N ILE A 227 11.67 -21.56 -63.75
CA ILE A 227 12.77 -21.14 -64.64
C ILE A 227 12.65 -21.82 -66.01
N ASN A 228 12.33 -23.12 -66.06
CA ASN A 228 12.14 -23.85 -67.32
C ASN A 228 10.98 -23.26 -68.15
N LYS A 229 9.85 -23.00 -67.51
CA LYS A 229 8.67 -22.39 -68.15
C LYS A 229 8.99 -21.02 -68.74
N TRP A 230 9.69 -20.17 -67.99
CA TRP A 230 10.15 -18.87 -68.50
C TRP A 230 11.08 -19.04 -69.70
N TYR A 231 12.05 -19.96 -69.62
CA TYR A 231 13.01 -20.21 -70.68
C TYR A 231 12.33 -20.67 -71.98
N GLU A 232 11.37 -21.58 -71.91
CA GLU A 232 10.60 -22.06 -73.08
C GLU A 232 9.85 -20.90 -73.77
N ILE A 233 9.19 -20.04 -72.98
CA ILE A 233 8.49 -18.87 -73.51
C ILE A 233 9.48 -17.88 -74.14
N GLY A 234 10.61 -17.63 -73.47
CA GLY A 234 11.66 -16.70 -73.91
C GLY A 234 12.35 -17.16 -75.18
N ILE A 235 12.71 -18.45 -75.27
CA ILE A 235 13.38 -19.01 -76.44
C ILE A 235 12.44 -19.10 -77.65
N ASP A 236 11.16 -19.40 -77.44
CA ASP A 236 10.15 -19.36 -78.50
C ASP A 236 9.97 -17.94 -79.03
N ALA A 237 9.87 -16.94 -78.14
CA ALA A 237 9.79 -15.54 -78.53
C ALA A 237 11.05 -15.08 -79.28
N PHE A 238 12.23 -15.42 -78.78
CA PHE A 238 13.51 -15.15 -79.42
C PHE A 238 13.56 -15.79 -80.82
N THR A 239 13.20 -17.06 -80.96
CA THR A 239 13.23 -17.79 -82.25
C THR A 239 12.28 -17.16 -83.27
N ARG A 240 11.07 -16.78 -82.84
CA ARG A 240 10.11 -16.09 -83.70
C ARG A 240 10.64 -14.73 -84.15
N ASP A 241 11.16 -13.93 -83.22
CA ASP A 241 11.60 -12.56 -83.50
C ASP A 241 12.94 -12.51 -84.23
N PHE A 242 13.80 -13.52 -84.06
CA PHE A 242 15.06 -13.70 -84.79
C PHE A 242 14.83 -13.81 -86.31
N GLU A 243 13.75 -14.47 -86.73
CA GLU A 243 13.36 -14.57 -88.14
C GLU A 243 12.75 -13.27 -88.71
N LEU A 244 12.26 -12.37 -87.85
CA LEU A 244 11.58 -11.13 -88.22
C LEU A 244 12.48 -9.89 -88.12
N ALA A 245 13.46 -9.91 -87.22
CA ALA A 245 14.35 -8.78 -86.97
C ALA A 245 15.10 -8.35 -88.23
N GLY A 246 15.35 -7.05 -88.37
CA GLY A 246 15.94 -6.49 -89.59
C GLY A 246 15.00 -6.44 -90.80
N THR A 247 13.79 -7.02 -90.73
CA THR A 247 12.76 -6.90 -91.77
C THR A 247 11.75 -5.77 -91.48
N ILE A 248 10.85 -5.48 -92.42
CA ILE A 248 9.75 -4.53 -92.22
C ILE A 248 8.68 -5.01 -91.21
N GLU A 249 8.70 -6.31 -90.88
CA GLU A 249 7.73 -6.96 -89.99
C GLU A 249 8.06 -6.69 -88.51
N TYR A 250 9.30 -6.34 -88.20
CA TYR A 250 9.76 -6.08 -86.84
C TYR A 250 9.96 -4.59 -86.56
N ARG A 251 9.50 -4.13 -85.40
CA ARG A 251 9.61 -2.72 -85.00
C ARG A 251 11.03 -2.42 -84.51
N ARG A 252 11.85 -1.78 -85.34
CA ARG A 252 13.26 -1.42 -85.01
C ARG A 252 13.42 -0.65 -83.69
N ARG A 253 12.43 0.16 -83.29
CA ARG A 253 12.47 0.91 -82.02
C ARG A 253 12.55 -0.01 -80.81
N GLU A 254 12.00 -1.22 -80.87
CA GLU A 254 12.00 -2.17 -79.74
C GLU A 254 13.40 -2.71 -79.40
N LEU A 255 14.36 -2.64 -80.33
CA LEU A 255 15.76 -3.02 -80.12
C LEU A 255 16.68 -1.80 -80.02
N SER A 256 16.13 -0.61 -79.77
CA SER A 256 16.96 0.56 -79.49
C SER A 256 17.51 0.47 -78.06
N PRO A 257 18.80 0.82 -77.84
CA PRO A 257 19.41 0.75 -76.51
C PRO A 257 18.58 1.47 -75.44
N LYS A 258 18.07 2.67 -75.77
CA LYS A 258 17.22 3.48 -74.89
C LYS A 258 15.92 2.76 -74.46
N ASN A 259 15.30 1.97 -75.33
CA ASN A 259 14.07 1.25 -74.97
C ASN A 259 14.36 -0.01 -74.14
N LEU A 260 15.44 -0.73 -74.45
CA LEU A 260 15.89 -1.88 -73.65
C LEU A 260 16.27 -1.44 -72.24
N GLU A 261 17.05 -0.35 -72.11
CA GLU A 261 17.40 0.25 -70.83
C GLU A 261 16.16 0.72 -70.06
N LYS A 262 15.23 1.42 -70.73
CA LYS A 262 13.97 1.86 -70.10
C LYS A 262 13.14 0.67 -69.60
N GLU A 263 13.12 -0.43 -70.33
CA GLU A 263 12.40 -1.65 -69.93
C GLU A 263 13.10 -2.36 -68.76
N ALA A 264 14.44 -2.48 -68.79
CA ALA A 264 15.23 -3.01 -67.70
C ALA A 264 15.05 -2.20 -66.40
N VAL A 265 15.23 -0.88 -66.44
CA VAL A 265 15.05 0.02 -65.28
C VAL A 265 13.62 -0.06 -64.71
N LYS A 266 12.61 -0.22 -65.57
CA LYS A 266 11.22 -0.42 -65.12
C LYS A 266 11.08 -1.70 -64.30
N TYR A 267 11.67 -2.81 -64.76
CA TYR A 267 11.61 -4.08 -64.03
C TYR A 267 12.50 -4.08 -62.78
N HIS A 268 13.68 -3.44 -62.83
CA HIS A 268 14.54 -3.25 -61.66
C HIS A 268 13.80 -2.52 -60.54
N LYS A 269 13.21 -1.35 -60.80
CA LYS A 269 12.43 -0.61 -59.79
C LYS A 269 11.26 -1.41 -59.22
N LYS A 270 10.61 -2.23 -60.05
CA LYS A 270 9.51 -3.09 -59.61
C LYS A 270 10.02 -4.18 -58.66
N TRP A 271 11.16 -4.78 -58.99
CA TRP A 271 11.82 -5.79 -58.17
C TRP A 271 12.34 -5.18 -56.87
N GLU A 272 13.07 -4.05 -56.92
CA GLU A 272 13.64 -3.36 -55.75
C GLU A 272 12.56 -3.01 -54.73
N LYS A 273 11.42 -2.50 -55.18
CA LYS A 273 10.26 -2.24 -54.32
C LYS A 273 9.70 -3.52 -53.68
N ASN A 274 9.61 -4.61 -54.46
CA ASN A 274 9.11 -5.89 -53.98
C ASN A 274 10.07 -6.53 -52.96
N HIS A 275 11.37 -6.47 -53.22
CA HIS A 275 12.43 -6.91 -52.32
C HIS A 275 12.35 -6.15 -50.99
N HIS A 276 12.32 -4.82 -51.03
CA HIS A 276 12.18 -3.97 -49.85
C HIS A 276 10.94 -4.32 -49.02
N HIS A 277 9.81 -4.63 -49.67
CA HIS A 277 8.62 -5.08 -48.95
C HIS A 277 8.82 -6.44 -48.25
N TRP A 278 9.58 -7.37 -48.83
CA TRP A 278 9.92 -8.64 -48.16
C TRP A 278 10.92 -8.44 -47.03
N GLU A 279 11.90 -7.54 -47.19
CA GLU A 279 12.81 -7.18 -46.11
C GLU A 279 12.02 -6.54 -44.94
N ASN A 280 11.03 -5.70 -45.23
CA ASN A 280 10.09 -5.17 -44.25
C ASN A 280 9.31 -6.28 -43.54
N THR A 281 8.83 -7.30 -44.26
CA THR A 281 8.15 -8.45 -43.65
C THR A 281 9.07 -9.23 -42.73
N ALA A 282 10.31 -9.51 -43.15
CA ALA A 282 11.31 -10.18 -42.33
C ALA A 282 11.61 -9.35 -41.07
N TYR A 283 11.84 -8.04 -41.24
CA TYR A 283 12.08 -7.13 -40.12
C TYR A 283 10.93 -7.09 -39.13
N ALA A 284 9.68 -7.04 -39.61
CA ALA A 284 8.50 -7.08 -38.76
C ALA A 284 8.41 -8.40 -37.97
N LEU A 285 8.71 -9.55 -38.58
CA LEU A 285 8.74 -10.85 -37.87
C LEU A 285 9.78 -10.86 -36.74
N TYR A 286 10.98 -10.33 -36.99
CA TYR A 286 12.04 -10.25 -35.97
C TYR A 286 11.74 -9.25 -34.85
N GLU A 287 11.11 -8.11 -35.15
CA GLU A 287 10.68 -7.12 -34.16
C GLU A 287 9.53 -7.64 -33.29
N ASP A 288 8.54 -8.29 -33.91
CA ASP A 288 7.43 -8.95 -33.23
C ASP A 288 7.93 -10.08 -32.30
N TRP A 289 8.83 -10.94 -32.78
CA TRP A 289 9.45 -11.97 -31.96
C TRP A 289 10.25 -11.40 -30.78
N ARG A 290 11.04 -10.33 -31.01
CA ARG A 290 11.78 -9.65 -29.93
C ARG A 290 10.86 -9.04 -28.88
N SER A 291 9.76 -8.43 -29.31
CA SER A 291 8.74 -7.90 -28.39
C SER A 291 8.15 -8.99 -27.50
N GLU A 292 7.73 -10.13 -28.10
CA GLU A 292 7.19 -11.27 -27.34
C GLU A 292 8.21 -11.88 -26.36
N LEU A 293 9.48 -11.97 -26.76
CA LEU A 293 10.57 -12.47 -25.92
C LEU A 293 10.82 -11.56 -24.71
N GLU A 294 10.81 -10.24 -24.90
CA GLU A 294 11.00 -9.27 -23.82
C GLU A 294 9.87 -9.33 -22.79
N LEU A 295 8.61 -9.43 -23.25
CA LEU A 295 7.44 -9.62 -22.39
C LEU A 295 7.50 -10.96 -21.64
N SER A 296 7.90 -12.04 -22.32
CA SER A 296 8.06 -13.36 -21.71
C SER A 296 9.20 -13.40 -20.68
N ALA A 297 10.29 -12.67 -20.91
CA ALA A 297 11.38 -12.52 -19.97
C ALA A 297 10.92 -11.76 -18.71
N LEU A 298 10.16 -10.68 -18.87
CA LEU A 298 9.55 -9.95 -17.75
C LEU A 298 8.60 -10.84 -16.95
N GLN A 299 7.76 -11.64 -17.61
CA GLN A 299 6.87 -12.59 -16.95
C GLN A 299 7.66 -13.57 -16.06
N ALA A 300 8.71 -14.20 -16.60
CA ALA A 300 9.56 -15.12 -15.86
C ALA A 300 10.31 -14.43 -14.72
N PHE A 301 10.77 -13.18 -14.92
CA PHE A 301 11.40 -12.38 -13.88
C PHE A 301 10.46 -12.14 -12.69
N ILE A 302 9.21 -11.75 -12.95
CA ILE A 302 8.19 -11.51 -11.92
C ILE A 302 7.87 -12.80 -11.16
N GLN A 303 7.71 -13.92 -11.87
CA GLN A 303 7.47 -15.23 -11.25
C GLN A 303 8.63 -15.63 -10.33
N SER A 304 9.89 -15.43 -10.77
CA SER A 304 11.08 -15.67 -9.95
C SER A 304 11.15 -14.77 -8.72
N GLY A 305 10.88 -13.46 -8.90
CA GLY A 305 10.86 -12.49 -7.81
C GLY A 305 9.79 -12.82 -6.76
N THR A 306 8.60 -13.18 -7.21
CA THR A 306 7.48 -13.60 -6.36
C THR A 306 7.81 -14.86 -5.58
N PHE A 307 8.37 -15.89 -6.24
CA PHE A 307 8.79 -17.13 -5.57
C PHE A 307 9.85 -16.87 -4.48
N LYS A 308 10.86 -16.03 -4.78
CA LYS A 308 11.89 -15.63 -3.80
C LYS A 308 11.28 -14.89 -2.62
N LEU A 309 10.33 -13.99 -2.88
CA LEU A 309 9.61 -13.26 -1.84
C LEU A 309 8.82 -14.21 -0.94
N THR A 310 8.00 -15.11 -1.51
CA THR A 310 7.28 -16.14 -0.74
C THR A 310 8.22 -17.00 0.11
N THR A 311 9.37 -17.41 -0.44
CA THR A 311 10.37 -18.17 0.33
C THR A 311 10.93 -17.38 1.51
N ASN A 312 11.22 -16.09 1.30
CA ASN A 312 11.71 -15.22 2.38
C ASN A 312 10.64 -14.93 3.44
N ILE A 313 9.38 -14.80 3.05
CA ILE A 313 8.23 -14.66 3.97
C ILE A 313 8.13 -15.88 4.87
N TYR A 314 8.25 -17.08 4.27
CA TYR A 314 8.24 -18.34 5.02
C TYR A 314 9.39 -18.40 6.03
N ALA A 315 10.62 -18.10 5.59
CA ALA A 315 11.79 -18.10 6.47
C ALA A 315 11.68 -17.06 7.61
N TRP A 316 11.10 -15.89 7.34
CA TRP A 316 10.84 -14.86 8.34
C TRP A 316 9.79 -15.32 9.36
N ASN A 317 8.69 -15.91 8.89
CA ASN A 317 7.66 -16.50 9.75
C ASN A 317 8.24 -17.61 10.65
N GLU A 318 9.03 -18.51 10.07
CA GLU A 318 9.67 -19.59 10.81
C GLU A 318 10.60 -19.03 11.90
N LYS A 319 11.40 -18.01 11.56
CA LYS A 319 12.26 -17.31 12.52
C LYS A 319 11.45 -16.73 13.68
N ILE A 320 10.35 -16.02 13.42
CA ILE A 320 9.54 -15.40 14.48
C ILE A 320 8.89 -16.45 15.38
N ASN A 321 8.27 -17.46 14.77
CA ASN A 321 7.58 -18.51 15.51
C ASN A 321 8.55 -19.30 16.39
N ASN A 322 9.67 -19.75 15.83
CA ASN A 322 10.61 -20.62 16.53
C ASN A 322 11.50 -19.85 17.52
N SER A 323 11.88 -18.60 17.21
CA SER A 323 12.83 -17.85 18.03
C SER A 323 12.17 -17.05 19.15
N TYR A 324 10.89 -16.67 19.02
CA TYR A 324 10.22 -15.78 19.95
C TYR A 324 8.88 -16.33 20.46
N LEU A 325 7.89 -16.55 19.59
CA LEU A 325 6.52 -16.87 20.04
C LEU A 325 6.44 -18.19 20.81
N LYS A 326 7.12 -19.25 20.34
CA LYS A 326 7.23 -20.52 21.08
C LYS A 326 7.95 -20.34 22.42
N GLY A 327 8.99 -19.51 22.47
CA GLY A 327 9.71 -19.20 23.71
C GLY A 327 8.85 -18.45 24.72
N ILE A 328 8.01 -17.52 24.25
CA ILE A 328 7.05 -16.77 25.08
C ILE A 328 6.00 -17.71 25.66
N ASP A 329 5.38 -18.54 24.81
CA ASP A 329 4.39 -19.54 25.24
C ASP A 329 4.97 -20.54 26.25
N GLN A 330 6.19 -21.03 25.99
CA GLN A 330 6.89 -21.94 26.90
C GLN A 330 7.21 -21.26 28.24
N PHE A 331 7.74 -20.02 28.22
CA PHE A 331 8.02 -19.28 29.43
C PHE A 331 6.76 -19.04 30.26
N LEU A 332 5.64 -18.65 29.63
CA LEU A 332 4.38 -18.41 30.33
C LEU A 332 3.87 -19.69 31.00
N LYS A 333 3.92 -20.84 30.32
CA LYS A 333 3.52 -22.14 30.88
C LYS A 333 4.42 -22.60 32.01
N GLU A 334 5.74 -22.45 31.88
CA GLU A 334 6.70 -22.79 32.95
C GLU A 334 6.51 -21.88 34.18
N ALA A 335 6.31 -20.58 33.95
CA ALA A 335 6.06 -19.62 35.02
C ALA A 335 4.71 -19.87 35.72
N HIS A 336 3.67 -20.26 34.98
CA HIS A 336 2.37 -20.64 35.54
C HIS A 336 2.48 -21.92 36.39
N ALA A 337 3.16 -22.96 35.87
CA ALA A 337 3.37 -24.23 36.57
C ALA A 337 4.11 -24.08 37.92
N ASN A 338 5.00 -23.08 38.06
CA ASN A 338 5.69 -22.78 39.32
C ASN A 338 4.73 -22.44 40.48
N PHE A 339 3.49 -22.05 40.18
CA PHE A 339 2.45 -21.72 41.16
C PHE A 339 1.34 -22.79 41.27
N GLU A 340 1.40 -23.88 40.51
CA GLU A 340 0.43 -24.98 40.59
C GLU A 340 0.74 -26.00 41.71
N TYR A 341 1.91 -25.88 42.37
CA TYR A 341 2.37 -26.83 43.40
C TYR A 341 2.15 -26.33 44.83
N ASP A 342 1.40 -27.14 45.58
CA ASP A 342 1.09 -27.17 47.02
C ASP A 342 0.06 -26.21 47.65
N LYS A 343 -0.93 -26.83 48.32
CA LYS A 343 -2.06 -26.16 49.01
C LYS A 343 -1.71 -25.64 50.41
N HIS A 344 -0.45 -25.74 50.84
CA HIS A 344 0.05 -25.31 52.15
C HIS A 344 1.53 -24.88 52.04
N GLU A 345 1.81 -23.81 51.29
CA GLU A 345 3.12 -23.14 51.34
C GLU A 345 3.09 -21.98 52.33
N ASP A 346 4.18 -21.78 53.06
CA ASP A 346 4.32 -20.64 53.97
C ASP A 346 4.27 -19.32 53.16
N ILE A 347 3.61 -18.29 53.70
CA ILE A 347 3.46 -16.96 53.07
C ILE A 347 4.82 -16.41 52.62
N GLU A 348 5.88 -16.68 53.40
CA GLU A 348 7.25 -16.25 53.11
C GLU A 348 7.84 -16.93 51.87
N GLU A 349 7.46 -18.18 51.59
CA GLU A 349 7.91 -18.96 50.43
C GLU A 349 7.18 -18.51 49.15
N LEU A 350 5.87 -18.22 49.26
CA LEU A 350 5.07 -17.65 48.18
C LEU A 350 5.58 -16.26 47.77
N HIS A 351 5.95 -15.39 48.73
CA HIS A 351 6.59 -14.10 48.44
C HIS A 351 7.92 -14.26 47.70
N LYS A 352 8.76 -15.23 48.10
CA LYS A 352 10.04 -15.52 47.42
C LYS A 352 9.79 -15.98 45.99
N LYS A 353 8.82 -16.87 45.76
CA LYS A 353 8.42 -17.32 44.41
C LYS A 353 7.91 -16.18 43.53
N ILE A 354 6.99 -15.35 44.02
CA ILE A 354 6.48 -14.18 43.28
C ILE A 354 7.64 -13.25 42.91
N THR A 355 8.56 -12.99 43.84
CA THR A 355 9.72 -12.13 43.59
C THR A 355 10.67 -12.73 42.54
N GLN A 356 10.93 -14.04 42.63
CA GLN A 356 11.79 -14.76 41.70
C GLN A 356 11.19 -14.77 40.29
N VAL A 357 9.90 -15.11 40.16
CA VAL A 357 9.22 -15.12 38.87
C VAL A 357 9.13 -13.71 38.30
N ASN A 358 8.85 -12.69 39.11
CA ASN A 358 8.83 -11.29 38.66
C ASN A 358 10.21 -10.86 38.10
N TYR A 359 11.30 -11.27 38.76
CA TYR A 359 12.65 -11.04 38.24
C TYR A 359 12.92 -11.80 36.94
N GLN A 360 12.51 -13.07 36.84
CA GLN A 360 12.64 -13.88 35.62
C GLN A 360 11.83 -13.30 34.46
N THR A 361 10.58 -12.88 34.70
CA THR A 361 9.73 -12.18 33.72
C THR A 361 10.44 -10.95 33.17
N LYS A 362 10.95 -10.09 34.05
CA LYS A 362 11.64 -8.87 33.61
C LYS A 362 12.89 -9.14 32.77
N LYS A 363 13.65 -10.20 33.09
CA LYS A 363 14.92 -10.50 32.41
C LYS A 363 14.75 -11.34 31.15
N GLN A 364 13.89 -12.36 31.19
CA GLN A 364 13.74 -13.35 30.12
C GLN A 364 12.56 -13.04 29.19
N LEU A 365 11.41 -12.64 29.75
CA LEU A 365 10.22 -12.33 28.94
C LEU A 365 10.30 -10.91 28.36
N ASP A 366 10.42 -9.88 29.20
CA ASP A 366 10.43 -8.46 28.80
C ASP A 366 11.69 -8.11 27.99
N GLN A 367 12.85 -8.02 28.66
CA GLN A 367 14.14 -7.65 28.04
C GLN A 367 14.69 -8.70 27.06
N GLY A 368 14.17 -9.93 27.11
CA GLY A 368 14.67 -11.06 26.35
C GLY A 368 13.86 -11.33 25.09
N LEU A 369 12.66 -11.89 25.25
CA LEU A 369 11.85 -12.40 24.15
C LEU A 369 10.96 -11.32 23.53
N LEU A 370 10.21 -10.57 24.34
CA LEU A 370 9.25 -9.56 23.88
C LEU A 370 9.94 -8.36 23.23
N GLN A 371 10.98 -7.81 23.85
CA GLN A 371 11.75 -6.72 23.25
C GLN A 371 12.32 -7.12 21.88
N LYS A 372 12.95 -8.29 21.78
CA LYS A 372 13.52 -8.77 20.49
C LYS A 372 12.44 -9.07 19.45
N LEU A 373 11.28 -9.57 19.87
CA LEU A 373 10.14 -9.76 18.99
C LEU A 373 9.62 -8.41 18.46
N GLN A 374 9.44 -7.42 19.33
CA GLN A 374 9.03 -6.08 18.95
C GLN A 374 10.03 -5.42 18.00
N GLU A 375 11.33 -5.50 18.30
CA GLU A 375 12.40 -5.00 17.41
C GLU A 375 12.36 -5.69 16.04
N THR A 376 12.16 -7.02 16.01
CA THR A 376 12.09 -7.78 14.75
C THR A 376 10.85 -7.45 13.94
N LEU A 377 9.70 -7.25 14.59
CA LEU A 377 8.45 -6.84 13.95
C LEU A 377 8.54 -5.39 13.44
N ALA A 378 9.18 -4.49 14.19
CA ALA A 378 9.34 -3.08 13.84
C ALA A 378 10.36 -2.83 12.71
N GLN A 379 11.26 -3.77 12.42
CA GLN A 379 12.26 -3.66 11.35
C GLN A 379 11.66 -3.62 9.92
N ASN A 380 10.33 -3.71 9.76
CA ASN A 380 9.61 -3.61 8.49
C ASN A 380 10.16 -4.54 7.39
N SER A 381 10.75 -5.69 7.77
CA SER A 381 11.45 -6.57 6.84
C SER A 381 10.56 -7.10 5.72
N LEU A 382 9.28 -7.33 6.01
CA LEU A 382 8.28 -7.76 5.03
C LEU A 382 7.99 -6.65 4.00
N LEU A 383 7.71 -5.43 4.48
CA LEU A 383 7.45 -4.27 3.62
C LEU A 383 8.66 -3.96 2.74
N ASN A 384 9.86 -3.95 3.30
CA ASN A 384 11.11 -3.71 2.56
C ASN A 384 11.33 -4.74 1.43
N GLN A 385 10.86 -5.98 1.61
CA GLN A 385 10.97 -6.99 0.55
C GLN A 385 9.94 -6.79 -0.56
N ILE A 386 8.73 -6.32 -0.23
CA ILE A 386 7.72 -5.92 -1.22
C ILE A 386 8.22 -4.71 -2.00
N ASP A 387 8.72 -3.67 -1.32
CA ASP A 387 9.29 -2.47 -1.96
C ASP A 387 10.46 -2.83 -2.88
N ARG A 388 11.30 -3.78 -2.47
CA ARG A 388 12.41 -4.26 -3.30
C ARG A 388 11.90 -4.96 -4.57
N LEU A 389 10.86 -5.78 -4.47
CA LEU A 389 10.27 -6.44 -5.63
C LEU A 389 9.64 -5.41 -6.57
N GLU A 390 8.86 -4.47 -6.03
CA GLU A 390 8.24 -3.37 -6.77
C GLU A 390 9.30 -2.56 -7.55
N TYR A 391 10.35 -2.10 -6.86
CA TYR A 391 11.46 -1.39 -7.48
C TYR A 391 12.13 -2.20 -8.58
N GLN A 392 12.37 -3.49 -8.35
CA GLN A 392 12.99 -4.38 -9.33
C GLN A 392 12.13 -4.57 -10.58
N ILE A 393 10.81 -4.65 -10.44
CA ILE A 393 9.88 -4.73 -11.57
C ILE A 393 9.88 -3.42 -12.35
N ASN A 394 9.78 -2.28 -11.67
CA ASN A 394 9.72 -0.97 -12.32
C ASN A 394 11.02 -0.64 -13.05
N GLU A 395 12.18 -0.92 -12.44
CA GLU A 395 13.48 -0.80 -13.11
C GLU A 395 13.58 -1.71 -14.33
N ARG A 396 13.02 -2.92 -14.26
CA ARG A 396 13.01 -3.85 -15.38
C ARG A 396 12.14 -3.34 -16.53
N ILE A 397 10.97 -2.76 -16.22
CA ILE A 397 10.09 -2.12 -17.19
C ILE A 397 10.80 -0.91 -17.85
N ASN A 398 11.46 -0.06 -17.06
CA ASN A 398 12.22 1.10 -17.55
C ASN A 398 13.34 0.74 -18.55
N GLN A 399 13.89 -0.48 -18.45
CA GLN A 399 14.95 -0.97 -19.34
C GLN A 399 14.41 -1.57 -20.65
N MET A 400 13.09 -1.70 -20.81
CA MET A 400 12.49 -2.33 -21.98
C MET A 400 12.60 -1.48 -23.25
N GLY A 401 12.50 -2.15 -24.40
CA GLY A 401 12.54 -1.54 -25.72
C GLY A 401 11.45 -0.49 -25.92
N ASN A 402 11.89 0.70 -26.35
CA ASN A 402 11.01 1.84 -26.59
C ASN A 402 10.35 1.84 -27.98
N GLN A 403 10.78 0.97 -28.90
CA GLN A 403 10.29 0.93 -30.27
C GLN A 403 10.37 -0.49 -30.83
N TYR A 404 9.20 -1.09 -31.08
CA TYR A 404 9.03 -2.33 -31.83
C TYR A 404 8.13 -2.07 -33.03
N VAL A 405 8.40 -2.77 -34.13
CA VAL A 405 7.54 -2.75 -35.32
C VAL A 405 6.60 -3.94 -35.30
N VAL A 406 5.30 -3.67 -35.41
CA VAL A 406 4.26 -4.69 -35.44
C VAL A 406 3.32 -4.43 -36.61
N THR A 407 2.66 -5.47 -37.08
CA THR A 407 1.79 -5.45 -38.25
C THR A 407 0.31 -5.52 -37.81
N LYS A 408 -0.63 -5.15 -38.68
CA LYS A 408 -2.06 -5.14 -38.31
C LYS A 408 -2.67 -6.52 -38.07
N ASN A 409 -2.14 -7.58 -38.71
CA ASN A 409 -2.77 -8.90 -38.77
C ASN A 409 -1.77 -10.06 -38.52
N ASN A 410 -0.53 -9.78 -38.12
CA ASN A 410 0.55 -10.77 -37.91
C ASN A 410 0.68 -11.81 -39.04
N ARG A 411 0.62 -11.34 -40.30
CA ARG A 411 0.82 -12.19 -41.48
C ARG A 411 2.18 -11.93 -42.08
N PHE A 412 3.08 -12.90 -41.97
CA PHE A 412 4.46 -12.80 -42.46
C PHE A 412 4.68 -13.58 -43.77
N ASN A 413 3.62 -14.10 -44.38
CA ASN A 413 3.65 -14.86 -45.63
C ASN A 413 3.39 -13.99 -46.89
N GLU A 414 3.30 -12.67 -46.72
CA GLU A 414 3.05 -11.68 -47.79
C GLU A 414 4.00 -10.47 -47.65
N PRO A 415 4.36 -9.79 -48.76
CA PRO A 415 5.25 -8.63 -48.73
C PRO A 415 4.55 -7.40 -48.14
N LEU A 416 5.15 -6.75 -47.14
CA LEU A 416 4.57 -5.61 -46.41
C LEU A 416 5.13 -4.27 -46.88
N ALA A 417 4.23 -3.31 -47.17
CA ALA A 417 4.64 -1.95 -47.48
C ALA A 417 5.01 -1.18 -46.20
N ASP A 418 5.76 -0.09 -46.33
CA ASP A 418 6.12 0.77 -45.19
C ASP A 418 4.90 1.32 -44.43
N SER A 419 3.76 1.48 -45.10
CA SER A 419 2.49 1.92 -44.49
C SER A 419 1.83 0.88 -43.59
N ASP A 420 2.21 -0.39 -43.72
CA ASP A 420 1.65 -1.51 -42.95
C ASP A 420 2.41 -1.74 -41.64
N LEU A 421 3.58 -1.12 -41.49
CA LEU A 421 4.43 -1.17 -40.31
C LEU A 421 3.98 -0.12 -39.28
N LEU A 422 3.55 -0.58 -38.11
CA LEU A 422 3.18 0.27 -36.98
C LEU A 422 4.24 0.18 -35.88
N GLN A 423 4.51 1.29 -35.21
CA GLN A 423 5.42 1.31 -34.06
C GLN A 423 4.64 1.23 -32.75
N ILE A 424 5.09 0.36 -31.85
CA ILE A 424 4.64 0.29 -30.45
C ILE A 424 5.85 0.37 -29.51
N SER A 425 5.58 0.65 -28.24
CA SER A 425 6.59 0.65 -27.17
C SER A 425 6.08 -0.22 -26.04
N ASN A 426 6.81 -1.29 -25.71
CA ASN A 426 6.46 -2.14 -24.57
C ASN A 426 6.60 -1.36 -23.27
N PHE A 427 7.65 -0.54 -23.14
CA PHE A 427 7.80 0.37 -22.02
C PHE A 427 6.57 1.28 -21.84
N GLU A 428 6.11 1.96 -22.91
CA GLU A 428 4.94 2.84 -22.79
C GLU A 428 3.65 2.06 -22.49
N LEU A 429 3.44 0.90 -23.11
CA LEU A 429 2.25 0.07 -22.82
C LEU A 429 2.19 -0.35 -21.35
N LEU A 430 3.33 -0.77 -20.79
CA LEU A 430 3.40 -1.22 -19.41
C LEU A 430 3.33 -0.05 -18.41
N SER A 431 4.12 1.00 -18.63
CA SER A 431 4.21 2.14 -17.69
C SER A 431 2.93 2.97 -17.57
N PHE A 432 2.10 3.02 -18.62
CA PHE A 432 0.86 3.82 -18.60
C PHE A 432 -0.40 3.05 -18.21
N GLU A 433 -0.43 1.72 -18.34
CA GLU A 433 -1.64 0.92 -18.11
C GLU A 433 -1.48 -0.11 -16.98
N ILE A 434 -0.33 -0.81 -16.92
CA ILE A 434 -0.17 -1.97 -16.03
C ILE A 434 0.64 -1.63 -14.77
N GLU A 435 1.72 -0.86 -14.91
CA GLU A 435 2.58 -0.42 -13.79
C GLU A 435 1.79 0.36 -12.71
N PRO A 436 0.93 1.36 -13.04
CA PRO A 436 0.22 2.10 -12.01
C PRO A 436 -0.75 1.23 -11.21
N ARG A 437 -1.46 0.31 -11.90
CA ARG A 437 -2.38 -0.63 -11.24
C ARG A 437 -1.62 -1.61 -10.33
N LEU A 438 -0.47 -2.11 -10.77
CA LEU A 438 0.40 -2.95 -9.94
C LEU A 438 0.84 -2.20 -8.68
N ASN A 439 1.34 -0.96 -8.83
CA ASN A 439 1.81 -0.15 -7.71
C ASN A 439 0.66 0.18 -6.73
N ASP A 440 -0.53 0.51 -7.23
CA ASP A 440 -1.71 0.76 -6.39
C ASP A 440 -2.13 -0.49 -5.59
N GLU A 441 -2.14 -1.67 -6.23
CA GLU A 441 -2.46 -2.95 -5.57
C GLU A 441 -1.39 -3.31 -4.51
N LEU A 442 -0.11 -3.09 -4.79
CA LEU A 442 0.99 -3.31 -3.84
C LEU A 442 0.98 -2.31 -2.68
N GLU A 443 0.64 -1.04 -2.92
CA GLU A 443 0.52 -0.01 -1.88
C GLU A 443 -0.65 -0.29 -0.92
N ALA A 444 -1.78 -0.75 -1.47
CA ALA A 444 -2.91 -1.22 -0.66
C ALA A 444 -2.52 -2.43 0.20
N LEU A 445 -1.76 -3.39 -0.35
CA LEU A 445 -1.22 -4.52 0.39
C LEU A 445 -0.28 -4.08 1.51
N LYS A 446 0.70 -3.20 1.22
CA LYS A 446 1.64 -2.65 2.20
C LYS A 446 0.91 -1.95 3.34
N SER A 447 -0.08 -1.11 3.02
CA SER A 447 -0.91 -0.42 4.02
C SER A 447 -1.68 -1.39 4.93
N SER A 448 -2.26 -2.44 4.36
CA SER A 448 -2.98 -3.49 5.11
C SER A 448 -2.05 -4.28 6.04
N ILE A 449 -0.86 -4.65 5.56
CA ILE A 449 0.17 -5.33 6.35
C ILE A 449 0.64 -4.43 7.49
N PHE A 450 0.96 -3.17 7.20
CA PHE A 450 1.43 -2.20 8.20
C PHE A 450 0.43 -2.06 9.35
N GLN A 451 -0.85 -1.83 9.03
CA GLN A 451 -1.90 -1.70 10.03
C GLN A 451 -2.01 -2.96 10.91
N LYS A 452 -1.99 -4.16 10.31
CA LYS A 452 -2.07 -5.42 11.06
C LYS A 452 -0.81 -5.71 11.87
N MET A 453 0.36 -5.31 11.40
CA MET A 453 1.62 -5.41 12.14
C MET A 453 1.62 -4.50 13.38
N ASP A 454 1.09 -3.27 13.27
CA ASP A 454 0.89 -2.37 14.41
C ASP A 454 -0.06 -2.98 15.44
N GLU A 455 -1.18 -3.56 14.99
CA GLU A 455 -2.10 -4.30 15.88
C GLU A 455 -1.39 -5.46 16.61
N LEU A 456 -0.51 -6.20 15.92
CA LEU A 456 0.27 -7.29 16.51
C LEU A 456 1.31 -6.78 17.52
N LEU A 457 2.02 -5.69 17.21
CA LEU A 457 3.00 -5.06 18.13
C LEU A 457 2.34 -4.65 19.45
N VAL A 458 1.15 -4.03 19.35
CA VAL A 458 0.31 -3.64 20.48
C VAL A 458 -0.08 -4.85 21.32
N LEU A 459 -0.51 -5.94 20.66
CA LEU A 459 -0.91 -7.18 21.33
C LEU A 459 0.26 -7.86 22.06
N VAL A 460 1.45 -7.87 21.45
CA VAL A 460 2.68 -8.41 22.06
C VAL A 460 3.11 -7.58 23.26
N GLY A 461 3.03 -6.25 23.18
CA GLY A 461 3.34 -5.36 24.31
C GLY A 461 2.40 -5.55 25.50
N ASP A 462 1.13 -5.87 25.27
CA ASP A 462 0.17 -6.12 26.35
C ASP A 462 0.56 -7.31 27.24
N ILE A 463 1.28 -8.30 26.72
CA ILE A 463 1.65 -9.51 27.46
C ILE A 463 2.57 -9.15 28.64
N ASP A 464 3.55 -8.27 28.45
CA ASP A 464 4.44 -7.83 29.53
C ASP A 464 3.67 -7.05 30.61
N GLU A 465 2.92 -6.03 30.19
CA GLU A 465 2.17 -5.17 31.12
C GLU A 465 1.19 -5.98 31.99
N MET A 466 0.57 -7.02 31.41
CA MET A 466 -0.30 -7.95 32.13
C MET A 466 0.42 -8.73 33.22
N VAL A 467 1.52 -9.40 32.87
CA VAL A 467 2.25 -10.27 33.79
C VAL A 467 2.87 -9.43 34.91
N SER A 468 3.46 -8.28 34.56
CA SER A 468 4.03 -7.34 35.53
C SER A 468 2.97 -6.82 36.52
N TYR A 469 1.81 -6.38 36.01
CA TYR A 469 0.72 -5.86 36.86
C TYR A 469 0.10 -6.95 37.75
N MET A 470 -0.10 -8.16 37.22
CA MET A 470 -0.52 -9.32 38.02
C MET A 470 0.39 -9.53 39.22
N LEU A 471 1.71 -9.67 38.97
CA LEU A 471 2.64 -10.12 40.01
C LEU A 471 2.74 -9.07 41.11
N SER A 472 2.71 -7.78 40.74
CA SER A 472 2.61 -6.69 41.71
C SER A 472 1.30 -6.74 42.51
N THR A 473 0.18 -7.03 41.85
CA THR A 473 -1.14 -7.12 42.49
C THR A 473 -1.19 -8.30 43.47
N ALA A 474 -0.66 -9.46 43.08
CA ALA A 474 -0.59 -10.64 43.94
C ALA A 474 0.30 -10.40 45.17
N SER A 475 1.48 -9.79 44.98
CA SER A 475 2.36 -9.41 46.09
C SER A 475 1.67 -8.48 47.09
N GLY A 476 0.97 -7.44 46.61
CA GLY A 476 0.26 -6.51 47.49
C GLY A 476 -0.96 -7.11 48.20
N ALA A 477 -1.53 -8.21 47.69
CA ALA A 477 -2.59 -8.95 48.39
C ALA A 477 -2.05 -9.68 49.63
N LEU A 478 -0.85 -10.25 49.52
CA LEU A 478 -0.17 -10.93 50.61
C LEU A 478 0.21 -9.94 51.73
N ASP A 479 0.67 -8.73 51.37
CA ASP A 479 1.10 -7.71 52.33
C ASP A 479 -0.04 -7.15 53.21
N LYS A 480 -1.28 -7.08 52.70
CA LYS A 480 -2.41 -6.41 53.38
C LYS A 480 -3.38 -7.34 54.10
N GLU A 481 -3.60 -8.55 53.59
CA GLU A 481 -4.69 -9.42 54.05
C GLU A 481 -4.27 -10.87 54.36
N GLN A 482 -2.97 -11.22 54.24
CA GLN A 482 -2.44 -12.58 54.47
C GLN A 482 -3.25 -13.69 53.78
N ASN A 483 -3.82 -13.40 52.60
CA ASN A 483 -4.79 -14.28 51.94
C ASN A 483 -4.14 -15.03 50.76
N GLU A 484 -3.47 -16.16 51.06
CA GLU A 484 -2.72 -16.98 50.10
C GLU A 484 -3.56 -17.45 48.89
N LEU A 485 -4.79 -17.92 49.17
CA LEU A 485 -5.71 -18.42 48.16
C LEU A 485 -6.09 -17.36 47.12
N GLU A 486 -6.18 -16.09 47.55
CA GLU A 486 -6.52 -14.97 46.67
C GLU A 486 -5.34 -14.61 45.75
N ALA A 487 -4.13 -14.58 46.31
CA ALA A 487 -2.91 -14.34 45.54
C ALA A 487 -2.69 -15.41 44.46
N LEU A 488 -2.84 -16.70 44.81
CA LEU A 488 -2.72 -17.82 43.87
C LEU A 488 -3.77 -17.75 42.75
N LYS A 489 -5.01 -17.39 43.08
CA LYS A 489 -6.08 -17.22 42.08
C LYS A 489 -5.78 -16.07 41.12
N ILE A 490 -5.28 -14.93 41.62
CA ILE A 490 -4.89 -13.78 40.78
C ILE A 490 -3.79 -14.18 39.79
N ILE A 491 -2.82 -14.98 40.25
CA ILE A 491 -1.70 -15.46 39.44
C ILE A 491 -2.17 -16.46 38.38
N SER A 492 -2.93 -17.49 38.75
CA SER A 492 -3.39 -18.50 37.78
C SER A 492 -4.29 -17.87 36.70
N ASP A 493 -5.29 -17.07 37.12
CA ASP A 493 -6.24 -16.46 36.19
C ASP A 493 -5.55 -15.55 35.17
N GLY A 494 -4.50 -14.82 35.54
CA GLY A 494 -3.85 -13.92 34.60
C GLY A 494 -2.75 -14.56 33.75
N PHE A 495 -2.11 -15.66 34.18
CA PHE A 495 -1.18 -16.40 33.32
C PHE A 495 -1.98 -17.06 32.22
N GLN A 496 -3.16 -17.61 32.55
CA GLN A 496 -4.10 -18.12 31.55
C GLN A 496 -4.54 -17.04 30.54
N ARG A 497 -4.70 -15.78 30.97
CA ARG A 497 -5.01 -14.65 30.05
C ARG A 497 -3.81 -14.27 29.19
N ALA A 498 -2.60 -14.24 29.77
CA ALA A 498 -1.37 -13.97 29.03
C ALA A 498 -1.08 -15.06 27.98
N GLU A 499 -1.26 -16.33 28.32
CA GLU A 499 -1.16 -17.47 27.40
C GLU A 499 -2.14 -17.33 26.24
N ASN A 500 -3.40 -17.00 26.51
CA ASN A 500 -4.41 -16.82 25.46
C ASN A 500 -4.09 -15.63 24.54
N LYS A 501 -3.50 -14.54 25.08
CA LYS A 501 -2.99 -13.44 24.25
C LYS A 501 -1.78 -13.84 23.41
N SER A 502 -0.88 -14.65 23.95
CA SER A 502 0.24 -15.22 23.18
C SER A 502 -0.26 -16.07 22.01
N ALA A 503 -1.27 -16.92 22.25
CA ALA A 503 -1.93 -17.70 21.20
C ALA A 503 -2.65 -16.80 20.18
N GLU A 504 -3.31 -15.73 20.60
CA GLU A 504 -3.89 -14.74 19.68
C GLU A 504 -2.81 -14.11 18.81
N ALA A 505 -1.67 -13.71 19.38
CA ALA A 505 -0.55 -13.12 18.62
C ALA A 505 -0.02 -14.07 17.54
N TYR A 506 0.05 -15.36 17.84
CA TYR A 506 0.40 -16.39 16.86
C TYR A 506 -0.61 -16.47 15.69
N GLU A 507 -1.91 -16.51 15.98
CA GLU A 507 -2.94 -16.56 14.93
C GLU A 507 -2.99 -15.27 14.10
N ARG A 508 -2.75 -14.11 14.71
CA ARG A 508 -2.67 -12.83 13.99
C ARG A 508 -1.48 -12.77 13.05
N LEU A 509 -0.31 -13.24 13.47
CA LEU A 509 0.87 -13.33 12.61
C LEU A 509 0.57 -14.23 11.39
N LYS A 510 -0.06 -15.39 11.63
CA LYS A 510 -0.47 -16.31 10.57
C LYS A 510 -1.46 -15.67 9.59
N GLU A 511 -2.43 -14.89 10.09
CA GLU A 511 -3.36 -14.12 9.26
C GLU A 511 -2.62 -13.12 8.36
N ILE A 512 -1.66 -12.37 8.90
CA ILE A 512 -0.85 -11.39 8.15
C ILE A 512 -0.11 -12.07 7.00
N ILE A 513 0.53 -13.20 7.27
CA ILE A 513 1.29 -13.95 6.26
C ILE A 513 0.37 -14.48 5.17
N LEU A 514 -0.77 -15.07 5.55
CA LEU A 514 -1.74 -15.59 4.59
C LEU A 514 -2.30 -14.49 3.68
N ILE A 515 -2.58 -13.30 4.23
CA ILE A 515 -3.00 -12.14 3.45
C ILE A 515 -1.89 -11.72 2.48
N CYS A 516 -0.65 -11.65 2.97
CA CYS A 516 0.49 -11.29 2.13
C CYS A 516 0.65 -12.27 0.95
N GLU A 517 0.65 -13.57 1.21
CA GLU A 517 0.78 -14.60 0.17
C GLU A 517 -0.38 -14.58 -0.83
N ASN A 518 -1.63 -14.47 -0.36
CA ASN A 518 -2.80 -14.50 -1.22
C ASN A 518 -2.92 -13.26 -2.10
N GLU A 519 -2.76 -12.06 -1.53
CA GLU A 519 -2.85 -10.82 -2.31
C GLU A 519 -1.64 -10.67 -3.23
N LEU A 520 -0.44 -11.06 -2.82
CA LEU A 520 0.73 -11.07 -3.70
C LEU A 520 0.52 -12.03 -4.88
N LYS A 521 0.04 -13.26 -4.62
CA LYS A 521 -0.25 -14.24 -5.66
C LYS A 521 -1.33 -13.75 -6.62
N LYS A 522 -2.39 -13.15 -6.10
CA LYS A 522 -3.49 -12.58 -6.89
C LYS A 522 -3.00 -11.43 -7.78
N THR A 523 -2.29 -10.47 -7.20
CA THR A 523 -1.71 -9.30 -7.91
C THR A 523 -0.78 -9.75 -9.03
N THR A 524 0.15 -10.65 -8.71
CA THR A 524 1.13 -11.17 -9.69
C THR A 524 0.50 -12.03 -10.78
N THR A 525 -0.50 -12.86 -10.44
CA THR A 525 -1.25 -13.64 -11.44
C THR A 525 -2.05 -12.73 -12.37
N ALA A 526 -2.67 -11.67 -11.84
CA ALA A 526 -3.39 -10.69 -12.64
C ALA A 526 -2.42 -9.95 -13.59
N PHE A 527 -1.27 -9.50 -13.09
CA PHE A 527 -0.23 -8.86 -13.92
C PHE A 527 0.28 -9.80 -15.02
N ILE A 528 0.55 -11.07 -14.70
CA ILE A 528 0.97 -12.09 -15.67
C ILE A 528 -0.12 -12.30 -16.74
N SER A 529 -1.39 -12.35 -16.34
CA SER A 529 -2.52 -12.44 -17.27
C SER A 529 -2.58 -11.23 -18.20
N ASP A 530 -2.34 -10.02 -17.68
CA ASP A 530 -2.34 -8.79 -18.48
C ASP A 530 -1.16 -8.79 -19.49
N LEU A 531 0.03 -9.29 -19.09
CA LEU A 531 1.15 -9.50 -20.00
C LEU A 531 0.82 -10.53 -21.11
N GLN A 532 0.09 -11.59 -20.76
CA GLN A 532 -0.35 -12.60 -21.73
C GLN A 532 -1.35 -12.01 -22.73
N GLU A 533 -2.31 -11.19 -22.27
CA GLU A 533 -3.23 -10.49 -23.16
C GLU A 533 -2.47 -9.58 -24.14
N LEU A 534 -1.45 -8.85 -23.67
CA LEU A 534 -0.62 -8.01 -24.55
C LEU A 534 0.12 -8.83 -25.62
N LYS A 535 0.57 -10.05 -25.28
CA LYS A 535 1.23 -10.98 -26.21
C LYS A 535 0.26 -11.56 -27.25
N GLU A 536 -1.00 -11.80 -26.86
CA GLU A 536 -2.00 -12.45 -27.71
C GLU A 536 -2.86 -11.47 -28.51
N ASN A 537 -2.81 -10.16 -28.20
CA ASN A 537 -3.64 -9.17 -28.87
C ASN A 537 -3.19 -8.89 -30.30
N GLU A 538 -3.79 -9.58 -31.26
CA GLU A 538 -3.53 -9.41 -32.69
C GLU A 538 -3.84 -7.99 -33.22
N ASN A 539 -4.60 -7.17 -32.48
CA ASN A 539 -5.01 -5.83 -32.91
C ASN A 539 -4.16 -4.71 -32.30
N VAL A 540 -2.97 -4.52 -32.87
CA VAL A 540 -2.01 -3.45 -32.54
C VAL A 540 -2.64 -2.05 -32.54
N SER A 541 -3.62 -1.80 -33.41
CA SER A 541 -4.38 -0.54 -33.45
C SER A 541 -5.16 -0.28 -32.15
N ALA A 542 -5.73 -1.33 -31.55
CA ALA A 542 -6.46 -1.21 -30.30
C ALA A 542 -5.52 -0.92 -29.12
N LEU A 543 -4.33 -1.52 -29.09
CA LEU A 543 -3.29 -1.24 -28.08
C LEU A 543 -2.86 0.24 -28.14
N ARG A 544 -2.64 0.79 -29.35
CA ARG A 544 -2.28 2.20 -29.53
C ARG A 544 -3.38 3.17 -29.11
N ILE A 545 -4.65 2.84 -29.36
CA ILE A 545 -5.80 3.64 -28.92
C ILE A 545 -5.90 3.62 -27.39
N ARG A 546 -5.75 2.45 -26.76
CA ARG A 546 -5.72 2.30 -25.29
C ARG A 546 -4.61 3.16 -24.67
N LEU A 547 -3.38 3.05 -25.18
CA LEU A 547 -2.24 3.84 -24.73
C LEU A 547 -2.49 5.36 -24.83
N ASN A 548 -3.01 5.83 -25.97
CA ASN A 548 -3.31 7.24 -26.16
C ASN A 548 -4.42 7.74 -25.21
N LYS A 549 -5.41 6.89 -24.91
CA LYS A 549 -6.46 7.19 -23.93
C LYS A 549 -5.91 7.26 -22.51
N ALA A 550 -5.05 6.31 -22.12
CA ALA A 550 -4.38 6.31 -20.80
C ALA A 550 -3.52 7.57 -20.60
N LYS A 551 -2.71 7.94 -21.61
CA LYS A 551 -1.92 9.19 -21.62
C LYS A 551 -2.80 10.45 -21.47
N ALA A 552 -4.01 10.45 -22.05
CA ALA A 552 -4.94 11.56 -21.92
C ALA A 552 -5.58 11.64 -20.52
N LEU A 553 -5.89 10.50 -19.90
CA LEU A 553 -6.46 10.41 -18.56
C LEU A 553 -5.47 10.88 -17.48
N GLN A 554 -4.22 10.39 -17.47
CA GLN A 554 -3.21 10.86 -16.50
C GLN A 554 -2.87 12.36 -16.65
N LYS A 555 -2.82 12.87 -17.89
CA LYS A 555 -2.67 14.32 -18.12
C LYS A 555 -3.86 15.12 -17.57
N SER A 556 -5.06 14.54 -17.54
CA SER A 556 -6.23 15.15 -16.92
C SER A 556 -6.23 15.07 -15.39
N GLU A 557 -5.64 14.03 -14.80
CA GLU A 557 -5.50 13.87 -13.34
C GLU A 557 -4.64 14.95 -12.69
N VAL A 558 -3.52 15.30 -13.33
CA VAL A 558 -2.65 16.42 -12.92
C VAL A 558 -3.37 17.78 -13.02
N ILE A 559 -4.38 17.89 -13.89
CA ILE A 559 -5.22 19.09 -14.04
C ILE A 559 -6.34 19.11 -12.99
N THR A 560 -6.90 17.97 -12.59
CA THR A 560 -7.91 17.89 -11.51
C THR A 560 -7.38 18.33 -10.15
N GLN A 561 -6.10 18.15 -9.82
CA GLN A 561 -5.53 18.68 -8.56
C GLN A 561 -5.64 20.21 -8.47
N LYS A 562 -5.51 20.92 -9.60
CA LYS A 562 -5.70 22.38 -9.66
C LYS A 562 -7.16 22.78 -9.48
N VAL A 563 -8.09 21.98 -9.99
CA VAL A 563 -9.55 22.21 -9.87
C VAL A 563 -10.05 21.90 -8.45
N VAL A 564 -9.53 20.85 -7.81
CA VAL A 564 -9.87 20.46 -6.42
C VAL A 564 -9.35 21.51 -5.42
N ASN A 565 -8.17 22.08 -5.66
CA ASN A 565 -7.64 23.16 -4.81
C ASN A 565 -8.47 24.45 -4.91
N GLU A 566 -9.02 24.78 -6.08
CA GLU A 566 -9.98 25.88 -6.24
C GLU A 566 -11.35 25.56 -5.59
N ALA A 567 -11.82 24.31 -5.70
CA ALA A 567 -13.06 23.87 -5.03
C ALA A 567 -12.93 23.87 -3.49
N HIS A 568 -11.76 23.51 -2.95
CA HIS A 568 -11.47 23.60 -1.52
C HIS A 568 -11.50 25.05 -1.01
N LYS A 569 -11.08 26.00 -1.84
CA LYS A 569 -11.14 27.43 -1.55
C LYS A 569 -12.59 27.89 -1.40
N LEU A 570 -13.45 27.55 -2.37
CA LEU A 570 -14.90 27.83 -2.34
C LEU A 570 -15.64 27.13 -1.18
N TYR A 571 -15.28 25.88 -0.87
CA TYR A 571 -15.84 25.13 0.27
C TYR A 571 -15.46 25.74 1.62
N SER A 572 -14.21 26.21 1.76
CA SER A 572 -13.74 26.86 2.99
C SER A 572 -14.46 28.19 3.28
N GLU A 573 -14.83 28.93 2.23
CA GLU A 573 -15.63 30.16 2.31
C GLU A 573 -17.10 29.86 2.65
N GLY A 574 -17.69 28.82 2.06
CA GLY A 574 -19.04 28.35 2.39
C GLY A 574 -19.17 27.82 3.83
N LYS A 575 -18.14 27.12 4.34
CA LYS A 575 -18.09 26.60 5.73
C LYS A 575 -18.06 27.72 6.78
N ARG A 576 -17.40 28.84 6.50
CA ARG A 576 -17.39 30.02 7.40
C ARG A 576 -18.77 30.65 7.51
N LEU A 577 -19.55 30.66 6.42
CA LEU A 577 -20.92 31.16 6.41
C LEU A 577 -21.89 30.23 7.14
N SER A 578 -21.79 28.91 6.92
CA SER A 578 -22.66 27.92 7.58
C SER A 578 -22.37 27.78 9.08
N ILE A 579 -21.11 27.88 9.53
CA ILE A 579 -20.78 27.93 10.96
C ILE A 579 -21.32 29.20 11.62
N LYS A 580 -21.30 30.35 10.92
CA LYS A 580 -21.92 31.60 11.42
C LYS A 580 -23.44 31.44 11.57
N LEU A 581 -24.11 30.83 10.59
CA LEU A 581 -25.56 30.60 10.62
C LEU A 581 -25.96 29.57 11.70
N TYR A 582 -25.19 28.48 11.84
CA TYR A 582 -25.44 27.45 12.85
C TYR A 582 -25.22 27.96 14.28
N ARG A 583 -24.17 28.75 14.53
CA ARG A 583 -23.95 29.40 15.84
C ARG A 583 -25.04 30.42 16.17
N LYS A 584 -25.57 31.12 15.15
CA LYS A 584 -26.69 32.05 15.32
C LYS A 584 -28.01 31.31 15.62
N ALA A 585 -28.24 30.16 14.99
CA ALA A 585 -29.40 29.30 15.25
C ALA A 585 -29.37 28.64 16.64
N LEU A 586 -28.20 28.13 17.08
CA LEU A 586 -28.01 27.60 18.44
C LEU A 586 -28.23 28.66 19.52
N TYR A 587 -27.77 29.90 19.27
CA TYR A 587 -27.99 31.03 20.17
C TYR A 587 -29.47 31.40 20.33
N TYR A 588 -30.28 31.30 19.26
CA TYR A 588 -31.73 31.51 19.35
C TYR A 588 -32.48 30.33 19.97
N GLN A 589 -31.98 29.09 19.82
CA GLN A 589 -32.55 27.90 20.46
C GLN A 589 -32.35 27.90 21.99
N GLU A 590 -31.18 28.37 22.48
CA GLU A 590 -30.91 28.55 23.91
C GLU A 590 -31.74 29.67 24.56
N GLN A 591 -32.08 30.72 23.81
CA GLN A 591 -32.97 31.80 24.26
C GLN A 591 -34.44 31.36 24.34
N PHE A 592 -34.87 30.41 23.49
CA PHE A 592 -36.24 29.89 23.48
C PHE A 592 -36.49 28.82 24.56
N SER A 593 -35.50 27.98 24.88
CA SER A 593 -35.62 26.95 25.92
C SER A 593 -35.67 27.52 27.35
N ARG A 594 -35.11 28.72 27.58
CA ARG A 594 -35.20 29.43 28.88
C ARG A 594 -36.57 30.05 29.16
N ARG A 595 -37.43 30.23 28.15
CA ARG A 595 -38.77 30.84 28.30
C ARG A 595 -39.92 29.84 28.44
N PHE A 596 -39.67 28.54 28.26
CA PHE A 596 -40.72 27.50 28.26
C PHE A 596 -40.62 26.42 29.35
N LEU A 597 -39.65 26.52 30.28
CA LEU A 597 -39.50 25.58 31.41
C LEU A 597 -39.86 26.21 32.76
N SER A 598 -40.98 26.92 32.80
CA SER A 598 -41.64 27.34 34.05
C SER A 598 -43.07 26.81 34.07
N ALA A 599 -43.20 25.49 34.05
CA ALA A 599 -44.48 24.83 34.30
C ALA A 599 -44.22 23.46 34.93
N THR A 600 -44.48 23.41 36.24
CA THR A 600 -44.93 22.25 37.02
C THR A 600 -44.10 20.97 36.91
N ILE A 601 -43.11 20.84 37.79
CA ILE A 601 -42.58 19.53 38.19
C ILE A 601 -43.05 19.30 39.63
N SER A 602 -43.97 18.36 39.79
CA SER A 602 -44.42 17.82 41.07
C SER A 602 -43.26 17.13 41.80
N ILE A 603 -43.13 17.41 43.09
CA ILE A 603 -42.13 16.83 43.98
C ILE A 603 -42.70 15.51 44.50
N GLU A 604 -42.26 14.38 43.95
CA GLU A 604 -42.38 13.07 44.61
C GLU A 604 -41.04 12.72 45.28
N PRO A 605 -41.06 12.04 46.44
CA PRO A 605 -39.84 11.60 47.13
C PRO A 605 -39.11 10.57 46.27
N ASN A 606 -37.85 10.83 45.91
CA ASN A 606 -37.18 10.14 44.81
C ASN A 606 -36.03 9.26 45.31
N ARG A 607 -36.27 7.96 45.45
CA ARG A 607 -35.26 6.94 45.84
C ARG A 607 -34.37 6.45 44.68
N ALA A 608 -34.49 7.03 43.48
CA ALA A 608 -33.81 6.53 42.28
C ALA A 608 -32.28 6.43 42.39
N VAL A 609 -31.62 7.30 43.16
CA VAL A 609 -30.16 7.22 43.38
C VAL A 609 -29.81 6.09 44.35
N SER A 610 -30.62 5.90 45.40
CA SER A 610 -30.46 4.80 46.35
C SER A 610 -30.68 3.44 45.69
N ASP A 611 -31.73 3.30 44.88
CA ASP A 611 -32.02 2.06 44.13
C ASP A 611 -30.91 1.76 43.12
N PHE A 612 -30.41 2.80 42.43
CA PHE A 612 -29.26 2.65 41.53
C PHE A 612 -28.00 2.18 42.27
N LEU A 613 -27.77 2.64 43.50
CA LEU A 613 -26.62 2.25 44.33
C LEU A 613 -26.71 0.80 44.82
N SER A 614 -27.89 0.33 45.24
CA SER A 614 -28.05 -1.08 45.65
C SER A 614 -27.84 -2.03 44.47
N ASP A 615 -28.40 -1.69 43.29
CA ASP A 615 -28.19 -2.43 42.05
C ASP A 615 -26.71 -2.41 41.61
N SER A 616 -26.00 -1.32 41.92
CA SER A 616 -24.59 -1.14 41.57
C SER A 616 -23.65 -1.98 42.43
N ASN A 617 -23.91 -2.07 43.74
CA ASN A 617 -23.06 -2.84 44.65
C ASN A 617 -23.11 -4.35 44.36
N THR A 618 -24.28 -4.88 44.02
CA THR A 618 -24.44 -6.29 43.62
C THR A 618 -23.65 -6.61 42.34
N ILE A 619 -23.60 -5.69 41.37
CA ILE A 619 -22.78 -5.82 40.16
C ILE A 619 -21.29 -5.83 40.50
N ILE A 620 -20.82 -4.89 41.32
CA ILE A 620 -19.41 -4.77 41.68
C ILE A 620 -18.92 -5.99 42.47
N GLU A 621 -19.75 -6.57 43.33
CA GLU A 621 -19.42 -7.79 44.08
C GLU A 621 -19.15 -9.00 43.18
N GLN A 622 -19.84 -9.11 42.04
CA GLN A 622 -19.72 -10.23 41.10
C GLN A 622 -18.48 -10.14 40.18
N LEU A 623 -17.78 -9.00 40.14
CA LEU A 623 -16.63 -8.81 39.25
C LEU A 623 -15.37 -9.57 39.74
N PRO A 624 -14.47 -9.97 38.83
CA PRO A 624 -13.16 -10.50 39.20
C PRO A 624 -12.34 -9.48 40.01
N ILE A 625 -11.61 -9.96 41.02
CA ILE A 625 -10.84 -9.13 41.96
C ILE A 625 -9.84 -8.22 41.24
N ILE A 626 -9.14 -8.74 40.22
CA ILE A 626 -8.19 -7.94 39.43
C ILE A 626 -8.87 -6.79 38.69
N TYR A 627 -10.10 -7.00 38.21
CA TYR A 627 -10.89 -5.97 37.54
C TYR A 627 -11.36 -4.91 38.54
N LYS A 628 -11.78 -5.33 39.75
CA LYS A 628 -12.11 -4.38 40.84
C LYS A 628 -10.91 -3.51 41.22
N ARG A 629 -9.72 -4.11 41.36
CA ARG A 629 -8.48 -3.37 41.69
C ARG A 629 -8.06 -2.38 40.59
N LEU A 630 -8.11 -2.77 39.31
CA LEU A 630 -7.76 -1.89 38.19
C LEU A 630 -8.63 -0.63 38.09
N TYR A 631 -9.89 -0.74 38.53
CA TYR A 631 -10.89 0.32 38.48
C TYR A 631 -11.23 0.91 39.86
N ALA A 632 -10.46 0.56 40.90
CA ALA A 632 -10.62 1.12 42.23
C ALA A 632 -10.44 2.64 42.19
N ILE A 633 -11.33 3.36 42.88
CA ILE A 633 -11.32 4.82 42.95
C ILE A 633 -10.34 5.25 44.06
N GLU A 634 -9.08 4.84 43.90
CA GLU A 634 -7.99 5.13 44.82
C GLU A 634 -6.86 5.87 44.11
N PRO A 635 -6.05 6.66 44.84
CA PRO A 635 -4.85 7.26 44.28
C PRO A 635 -3.92 6.18 43.71
N LEU A 636 -3.42 6.40 42.49
CA LEU A 636 -2.53 5.43 41.85
C LEU A 636 -1.16 5.44 42.52
N ASN A 637 -0.67 4.25 42.84
CA ASN A 637 0.69 4.03 43.33
C ASN A 637 1.62 3.49 42.23
N ASP A 638 1.08 2.75 41.26
CA ASP A 638 1.85 2.21 40.13
C ASP A 638 1.90 3.20 38.96
N SER A 639 3.07 3.34 38.35
CA SER A 639 3.31 4.17 37.18
C SER A 639 2.61 3.67 35.91
N VAL A 640 2.33 2.36 35.82
CA VAL A 640 1.78 1.75 34.58
C VAL A 640 0.38 2.30 34.26
N LEU A 641 -0.45 2.56 35.27
CA LEU A 641 -1.84 3.02 35.12
C LEU A 641 -2.01 4.53 34.96
N PHE A 642 -0.92 5.30 35.06
CA PHE A 642 -0.92 6.75 34.94
C PHE A 642 -0.91 7.17 33.47
N GLU A 643 -1.77 8.12 33.09
CA GLU A 643 -1.94 8.55 31.69
C GLU A 643 -2.17 10.07 31.62
N GLY A 644 -1.42 10.76 30.75
CA GLY A 644 -1.51 12.20 30.54
C GLY A 644 -0.78 13.06 31.60
N ARG A 645 -1.23 14.32 31.76
CA ARG A 645 -0.71 15.30 32.74
C ARG A 645 0.75 15.75 32.56
N GLU A 646 1.31 15.61 31.36
CA GLU A 646 2.71 15.96 31.09
C GLU A 646 3.05 17.43 31.28
N ASN A 647 2.09 18.33 31.04
CA ASN A 647 2.29 19.77 31.23
C ASN A 647 2.43 20.08 32.72
N GLU A 648 1.57 19.53 33.56
CA GLU A 648 1.59 19.71 35.00
C GLU A 648 2.88 19.15 35.60
N LEU A 649 3.33 17.96 35.15
CA LEU A 649 4.60 17.35 35.57
C LEU A 649 5.82 18.20 35.16
N ARG A 650 5.83 18.73 33.93
CA ARG A 650 6.91 19.64 33.48
C ARG A 650 7.00 20.91 34.33
N HIS A 651 5.86 21.48 34.74
CA HIS A 651 5.85 22.66 35.60
C HIS A 651 6.39 22.34 37.01
N LEU A 652 6.02 21.18 37.57
CA LEU A 652 6.57 20.71 38.85
C LEU A 652 8.09 20.51 38.78
N ALA A 653 8.58 19.84 37.73
CA ALA A 653 10.01 19.64 37.51
C ALA A 653 10.76 20.97 37.35
N LYS A 654 10.16 21.95 36.64
CA LYS A 654 10.71 23.30 36.51
C LYS A 654 10.80 24.04 37.85
N ALA A 655 9.78 23.90 38.70
CA ALA A 655 9.77 24.51 40.04
C ALA A 655 10.87 23.90 40.94
N TYR A 656 11.01 22.56 40.92
CA TYR A 656 12.06 21.87 41.66
C TYR A 656 13.46 22.30 41.19
N ALA A 657 13.70 22.33 39.88
CA ALA A 657 14.99 22.76 39.32
C ALA A 657 15.32 24.24 39.63
N ALA A 658 14.31 25.11 39.76
CA ALA A 658 14.52 26.50 40.18
C ALA A 658 14.95 26.60 41.65
N TRP A 659 14.35 25.79 42.51
CA TRP A 659 14.67 25.71 43.94
C TRP A 659 16.07 25.14 44.22
N GLU A 660 16.48 24.10 43.47
CA GLU A 660 17.84 23.57 43.54
C GLU A 660 18.88 24.65 43.23
N LYS A 661 18.58 25.54 42.27
CA LYS A 661 19.40 26.71 41.91
C LYS A 661 19.32 27.86 42.92
N GLY A 662 18.67 27.67 44.07
CA GLY A 662 18.59 28.65 45.16
C GLY A 662 17.54 29.75 44.99
N LYS A 663 16.62 29.61 44.01
CA LYS A 663 15.47 30.52 43.89
C LYS A 663 14.37 30.13 44.88
N TYR A 664 13.54 31.09 45.26
CA TYR A 664 12.31 30.82 45.98
C TYR A 664 11.37 29.99 45.10
N ALA A 665 10.89 28.86 45.61
CA ALA A 665 9.90 28.06 44.91
C ALA A 665 8.98 27.35 45.88
N SER A 666 7.69 27.65 45.75
CA SER A 666 6.56 26.97 46.37
C SER A 666 5.53 26.66 45.30
N VAL A 667 4.95 25.47 45.34
CA VAL A 667 4.01 24.97 44.33
C VAL A 667 2.65 24.77 44.97
N LEU A 668 1.59 25.28 44.34
CA LEU A 668 0.21 24.97 44.69
C LEU A 668 -0.47 24.24 43.52
N PHE A 669 -0.87 23.00 43.74
CA PHE A 669 -1.76 22.27 42.85
C PHE A 669 -3.22 22.56 43.20
N THR A 670 -4.03 22.84 42.19
CA THR A 670 -5.49 23.00 42.37
C THR A 670 -6.25 22.11 41.43
N GLY A 671 -7.23 21.36 41.94
CA GLY A 671 -8.05 20.47 41.13
C GLY A 671 -9.44 20.26 41.70
N GLU A 672 -10.37 19.84 40.84
CA GLU A 672 -11.64 19.29 41.33
C GLU A 672 -11.39 17.98 42.09
N LYS A 673 -12.28 17.66 43.03
CA LYS A 673 -12.20 16.36 43.71
C LYS A 673 -12.29 15.22 42.70
N TRP A 674 -11.50 14.18 42.94
CA TRP A 674 -11.41 13.00 42.08
C TRP A 674 -10.91 13.26 40.64
N SER A 675 -10.22 14.39 40.42
CA SER A 675 -9.56 14.70 39.14
C SER A 675 -8.18 14.05 38.96
N GLY A 676 -7.69 13.33 39.98
CA GLY A 676 -6.40 12.62 39.97
C GLY A 676 -5.23 13.41 40.58
N LEU A 677 -5.49 14.39 41.46
CA LEU A 677 -4.47 15.26 42.04
C LEU A 677 -3.45 14.51 42.90
N THR A 678 -3.90 13.66 43.82
CA THR A 678 -3.01 12.82 44.65
C THR A 678 -2.20 11.84 43.79
N SER A 679 -2.81 11.25 42.75
CA SER A 679 -2.10 10.38 41.79
C SER A 679 -1.00 11.13 41.03
N LEU A 680 -1.25 12.39 40.65
CA LEU A 680 -0.25 13.24 40.01
C LEU A 680 0.93 13.52 40.94
N ILE A 681 0.68 13.81 42.22
CA ILE A 681 1.74 14.03 43.22
C ILE A 681 2.55 12.75 43.41
N ASN A 682 1.91 11.60 43.59
CA ASN A 682 2.57 10.30 43.72
C ASN A 682 3.51 10.03 42.52
N TYR A 683 3.02 10.24 41.30
CA TYR A 683 3.80 10.05 40.09
C TYR A 683 4.93 11.08 39.95
N GLY A 684 4.66 12.35 40.29
CA GLY A 684 5.65 13.43 40.28
C GLY A 684 6.84 13.13 41.19
N ILE A 685 6.58 12.65 42.42
CA ILE A 685 7.62 12.25 43.38
C ILE A 685 8.53 11.15 42.78
N LYS A 686 7.92 10.13 42.18
CA LYS A 686 8.66 8.99 41.59
C LYS A 686 9.46 9.39 40.33
N SER A 687 8.88 10.22 39.47
CA SER A 687 9.47 10.60 38.18
C SER A 687 10.59 11.63 38.30
N ILE A 688 10.45 12.64 39.18
CA ILE A 688 11.43 13.72 39.33
C ILE A 688 12.67 13.27 40.12
N LYS A 689 12.56 12.19 40.92
CA LYS A 689 13.64 11.65 41.78
C LYS A 689 14.27 12.72 42.68
N PHE A 690 13.52 13.17 43.67
CA PHE A 690 14.01 14.16 44.64
C PHE A 690 15.27 13.67 45.36
N ASN A 691 16.19 14.61 45.66
CA ASN A 691 17.45 14.31 46.35
C ASN A 691 17.26 13.87 47.82
N GLN A 692 16.06 14.10 48.37
CA GLN A 692 15.70 13.83 49.74
C GLN A 692 14.30 13.24 49.80
N THR A 693 14.04 12.41 50.80
CA THR A 693 12.71 11.86 51.05
C THR A 693 11.76 12.99 51.46
N PRO A 694 10.66 13.23 50.72
CA PRO A 694 9.69 14.25 51.09
C PRO A 694 8.98 13.90 52.39
N ILE A 695 8.74 14.90 53.24
CA ILE A 695 7.83 14.78 54.39
C ILE A 695 6.42 15.14 53.90
N ARG A 696 5.43 14.30 54.18
CA ARG A 696 4.08 14.44 53.61
C ARG A 696 3.02 14.42 54.72
N HIS A 697 2.04 15.31 54.60
CA HIS A 697 0.87 15.35 55.47
C HIS A 697 -0.36 15.79 54.69
N ALA A 698 -1.52 15.18 54.97
CA ALA A 698 -2.81 15.55 54.38
C ALA A 698 -3.74 16.03 55.50
N PHE A 699 -4.21 17.27 55.39
CA PHE A 699 -5.12 17.83 56.39
C PHE A 699 -6.49 17.19 56.30
N SER A 700 -7.21 17.09 57.42
CA SER A 700 -8.57 16.54 57.49
C SER A 700 -9.43 17.25 58.54
N GLY A 701 -10.74 17.08 58.47
CA GLY A 701 -11.68 17.52 59.53
C GLY A 701 -12.08 19.00 59.52
N ASN A 702 -11.64 19.80 58.54
CA ASN A 702 -12.01 21.22 58.35
C ASN A 702 -11.78 22.09 59.59
N ASN A 703 -10.57 22.05 60.15
CA ASN A 703 -10.23 22.72 61.40
C ASN A 703 -9.52 24.08 61.16
N PRO A 704 -10.19 25.23 61.43
CA PRO A 704 -9.61 26.54 61.13
C PRO A 704 -8.72 27.11 62.25
N LYS A 705 -8.47 26.37 63.32
CA LYS A 705 -7.71 26.85 64.50
C LYS A 705 -6.20 26.79 64.30
N THR A 706 -5.51 27.83 64.75
CA THR A 706 -4.05 27.97 64.64
C THR A 706 -3.30 27.01 65.54
N GLU A 707 -3.86 26.66 66.70
CA GLU A 707 -3.24 25.74 67.65
C GLU A 707 -3.09 24.34 67.04
N ASP A 708 -4.11 23.89 66.31
CA ASP A 708 -4.12 22.58 65.64
C ASP A 708 -3.12 22.52 64.48
N LEU A 709 -2.89 23.65 63.78
CA LEU A 709 -1.83 23.76 62.78
C LEU A 709 -0.43 23.58 63.40
N PHE A 710 -0.17 24.21 64.55
CA PHE A 710 1.13 24.13 65.21
C PHE A 710 1.38 22.75 65.85
N LEU A 711 0.34 22.10 66.36
CA LEU A 711 0.38 20.70 66.78
C LEU A 711 0.77 19.80 65.59
N THR A 712 0.14 20.00 64.43
CA THR A 712 0.47 19.27 63.20
C THR A 712 1.94 19.45 62.81
N PHE A 713 2.49 20.66 62.92
CA PHE A 713 3.92 20.91 62.64
C PHE A 713 4.85 20.27 63.68
N SER A 714 4.45 20.27 64.95
CA SER A 714 5.20 19.62 66.03
C SER A 714 5.34 18.11 65.77
N GLU A 715 4.24 17.47 65.38
CA GLU A 715 4.22 16.05 64.99
C GLU A 715 5.01 15.77 63.71
N LEU A 716 4.82 16.58 62.67
CA LEU A 716 5.46 16.42 61.36
C LEU A 716 6.98 16.59 61.41
N LEU A 717 7.47 17.46 62.30
CA LEU A 717 8.88 17.79 62.44
C LEU A 717 9.55 17.11 63.65
N GLY A 718 8.77 16.42 64.51
CA GLY A 718 9.27 15.73 65.70
C GLY A 718 9.82 16.67 66.78
N ASN A 719 9.23 17.85 66.96
CA ASN A 719 9.69 18.87 67.90
C ASN A 719 8.51 19.50 68.67
N GLU A 720 8.46 19.28 69.99
CA GLU A 720 7.36 19.72 70.85
C GLU A 720 7.37 21.23 71.18
N ASN A 721 8.42 21.98 70.81
CA ASN A 721 8.56 23.41 71.12
C ASN A 721 8.05 24.37 70.02
N LEU A 722 7.13 23.93 69.14
CA LEU A 722 6.60 24.74 68.04
C LEU A 722 5.20 25.28 68.38
N ALA A 723 5.14 26.42 69.09
CA ALA A 723 3.90 26.99 69.61
C ALA A 723 3.35 28.19 68.81
N ASP A 724 4.13 28.74 67.88
CA ASP A 724 3.76 29.91 67.06
C ASP A 724 4.40 29.88 65.66
N SER A 725 4.00 30.78 64.76
CA SER A 725 4.57 30.87 63.41
C SER A 725 6.09 31.11 63.43
N GLN A 726 6.60 31.90 64.37
CA GLN A 726 8.01 32.30 64.42
C GLN A 726 8.93 31.14 64.79
N SER A 727 8.53 30.32 65.78
CA SER A 727 9.24 29.11 66.18
C SER A 727 9.28 28.08 65.05
N VAL A 728 8.18 27.89 64.31
CA VAL A 728 8.16 27.02 63.12
C VAL A 728 9.09 27.55 62.01
N ILE A 729 9.04 28.85 61.72
CA ILE A 729 9.89 29.49 60.69
C ILE A 729 11.37 29.38 61.05
N ALA A 730 11.73 29.63 62.31
CA ALA A 730 13.11 29.49 62.79
C ALA A 730 13.60 28.05 62.60
N HIS A 731 12.84 27.06 63.07
CA HIS A 731 13.20 25.65 62.94
C HIS A 731 13.31 25.17 61.48
N LEU A 732 12.44 25.64 60.59
CA LEU A 732 12.49 25.25 59.17
C LEU A 732 13.62 25.94 58.40
N ASN A 733 14.08 27.11 58.85
CA ASN A 733 15.24 27.78 58.29
C ASN A 733 16.57 27.29 58.89
N GLU A 734 16.52 26.70 60.09
CA GLU A 734 17.64 26.06 60.76
C GLU A 734 17.76 24.59 60.32
N GLY A 735 18.68 24.29 59.41
CA GLY A 735 19.03 22.92 59.04
C GLY A 735 19.29 22.72 57.55
N ASN A 736 19.35 21.45 57.15
CA ASN A 736 19.47 21.09 55.74
C ASN A 736 18.18 21.46 55.00
N LYS A 737 18.29 21.74 53.70
CA LYS A 737 17.12 21.89 52.82
C LYS A 737 16.20 20.68 53.00
N LYS A 738 14.88 20.87 52.91
CA LYS A 738 13.86 19.80 53.00
C LYS A 738 12.80 19.96 51.91
N ILE A 739 12.03 18.90 51.67
CA ILE A 739 10.86 18.91 50.78
C ILE A 739 9.65 18.56 51.65
N ILE A 740 8.64 19.44 51.67
CA ILE A 740 7.40 19.23 52.44
C ILE A 740 6.20 19.28 51.52
N ILE A 741 5.36 18.26 51.61
CA ILE A 741 4.14 18.08 50.83
C ILE A 741 2.94 18.21 51.78
N LEU A 742 2.10 19.21 51.54
CA LEU A 742 0.89 19.48 52.31
C LEU A 742 -0.34 19.32 51.42
N GLU A 743 -1.13 18.29 51.66
CA GLU A 743 -2.34 18.03 50.89
C GLU A 743 -3.61 18.52 51.58
N ASP A 744 -4.59 18.88 50.76
CA ASP A 744 -5.94 19.26 51.17
C ASP A 744 -6.00 20.50 52.05
N LEU A 745 -5.31 21.57 51.65
CA LEU A 745 -5.30 22.86 52.37
C LEU A 745 -6.69 23.47 52.58
N GLN A 746 -7.72 23.04 51.84
CA GLN A 746 -9.10 23.44 52.12
C GLN A 746 -9.55 23.04 53.54
N ASN A 747 -8.95 22.00 54.12
CA ASN A 747 -9.32 21.44 55.43
C ASN A 747 -8.77 22.23 56.63
N ILE A 748 -8.04 23.33 56.40
CA ILE A 748 -7.65 24.29 57.45
C ILE A 748 -8.35 25.65 57.27
N PHE A 749 -9.44 25.67 56.50
CA PHE A 749 -10.24 26.85 56.21
C PHE A 749 -11.73 26.55 56.40
N LEU A 750 -12.43 27.45 57.08
CA LEU A 750 -13.88 27.44 57.21
C LEU A 750 -14.48 28.78 56.80
N ARG A 751 -15.59 28.80 56.06
CA ARG A 751 -16.22 30.03 55.57
C ARG A 751 -17.08 30.68 56.66
N VAL A 752 -16.42 31.11 57.72
CA VAL A 752 -16.99 31.82 58.87
C VAL A 752 -16.11 33.03 59.19
N LEU A 753 -16.55 33.91 60.09
CA LEU A 753 -15.71 34.99 60.60
C LEU A 753 -14.43 34.41 61.22
N HIS A 754 -13.27 34.94 60.82
CA HIS A 754 -11.95 34.46 61.23
C HIS A 754 -11.63 33.00 60.88
N GLY A 755 -12.43 32.32 60.05
CA GLY A 755 -12.19 30.92 59.68
C GLY A 755 -11.01 30.68 58.73
N GLN A 756 -10.23 31.72 58.41
CA GLN A 756 -9.03 31.67 57.59
C GLN A 756 -7.72 31.84 58.38
N THR A 757 -7.76 31.96 59.71
CA THR A 757 -6.57 32.27 60.54
C THR A 757 -5.47 31.22 60.42
N ALA A 758 -5.80 29.93 60.54
CA ALA A 758 -4.82 28.85 60.35
C ALA A 758 -4.21 28.87 58.95
N LEU A 759 -5.02 29.04 57.91
CA LEU A 759 -4.52 29.13 56.53
C LEU A 759 -3.55 30.33 56.33
N ILE A 760 -3.85 31.48 56.92
CA ILE A 760 -2.97 32.66 56.86
C ILE A 760 -1.63 32.38 57.59
N ALA A 761 -1.67 31.76 58.78
CA ALA A 761 -0.47 31.37 59.50
C ALA A 761 0.39 30.38 58.69
N LEU A 762 -0.24 29.40 58.02
CA LEU A 762 0.48 28.49 57.13
C LEU A 762 1.14 29.22 55.96
N ILE A 763 0.44 30.16 55.33
CA ILE A 763 0.97 30.96 54.22
C ILE A 763 2.20 31.78 54.68
N GLU A 764 2.16 32.35 55.88
CA GLU A 764 3.30 33.05 56.48
C GLU A 764 4.51 32.13 56.60
N ILE A 765 4.30 30.91 57.13
CA ILE A 765 5.36 29.89 57.25
C ILE A 765 5.94 29.51 55.88
N ILE A 766 5.09 29.24 54.88
CA ILE A 766 5.51 28.85 53.53
C ILE A 766 6.37 29.96 52.91
N THR A 767 5.87 31.20 52.92
CA THR A 767 6.54 32.33 52.26
C THR A 767 7.86 32.72 52.94
N ALA A 768 7.98 32.56 54.26
CA ALA A 768 9.20 32.81 55.01
C ALA A 768 10.27 31.70 54.88
N THR A 769 9.89 30.50 54.44
CA THR A 769 10.79 29.32 54.43
C THR A 769 11.05 28.74 53.03
N GLN A 770 10.35 29.21 51.98
CA GLN A 770 10.42 28.72 50.58
C GLN A 770 11.81 28.76 49.89
N LYS A 771 12.84 29.30 50.55
CA LYS A 771 14.24 29.23 50.10
C LYS A 771 14.91 27.92 50.55
N ASN A 772 14.60 27.48 51.76
CA ASN A 772 15.19 26.33 52.43
C ASN A 772 14.29 25.09 52.34
N ILE A 773 12.99 25.30 52.17
CA ILE A 773 11.98 24.24 52.04
C ILE A 773 11.37 24.33 50.65
N PHE A 774 11.30 23.20 49.93
CA PHE A 774 10.51 23.09 48.72
C PHE A 774 9.09 22.66 49.10
N TRP A 775 8.14 23.58 49.01
CA TRP A 775 6.75 23.34 49.37
C TRP A 775 5.94 22.85 48.18
N ILE A 776 5.24 21.74 48.34
CA ILE A 776 4.21 21.27 47.41
C ILE A 776 2.90 21.21 48.16
N ALA A 777 1.97 22.09 47.82
CA ALA A 777 0.65 22.16 48.43
C ALA A 777 -0.44 21.71 47.46
N SER A 778 -1.56 21.18 47.97
CA SER A 778 -2.76 20.96 47.18
C SER A 778 -4.02 21.58 47.78
N MET A 779 -4.95 21.96 46.91
CA MET A 779 -6.24 22.54 47.31
C MET A 779 -7.36 22.22 46.33
N SER A 780 -8.58 22.05 46.83
CA SER A 780 -9.79 21.99 46.01
C SER A 780 -9.97 23.27 45.18
N VAL A 781 -10.31 23.14 43.89
CA VAL A 781 -10.51 24.28 42.98
C VAL A 781 -11.61 25.22 43.47
N TYR A 782 -12.63 24.72 44.16
CA TYR A 782 -13.76 25.53 44.62
C TYR A 782 -13.37 26.42 45.79
N THR A 783 -12.62 25.88 46.76
CA THR A 783 -12.04 26.67 47.85
C THR A 783 -10.99 27.65 47.31
N PHE A 784 -10.12 27.20 46.40
CA PHE A 784 -9.15 28.09 45.76
C PHE A 784 -9.82 29.28 45.05
N ASN A 785 -10.86 29.05 44.25
CA ASN A 785 -11.56 30.13 43.53
C ASN A 785 -12.21 31.14 44.48
N TYR A 786 -12.68 30.69 45.65
CA TYR A 786 -13.16 31.59 46.70
C TYR A 786 -12.01 32.41 47.31
N LEU A 787 -10.92 31.75 47.70
CA LEU A 787 -9.76 32.36 48.33
C LEU A 787 -8.95 33.25 47.39
N GLU A 788 -8.95 32.98 46.08
CA GLU A 788 -8.32 33.82 45.06
C GLU A 788 -9.03 35.19 44.96
N ARG A 789 -10.33 35.24 45.25
CA ARG A 789 -11.10 36.49 45.27
C ARG A 789 -10.96 37.25 46.57
N SER A 790 -10.91 36.54 47.71
CA SER A 790 -10.84 37.17 49.03
C SER A 790 -9.40 37.50 49.47
N LEU A 791 -8.43 36.61 49.20
CA LEU A 791 -7.06 36.69 49.69
C LEU A 791 -5.99 36.72 48.59
N LYS A 792 -6.34 36.58 47.31
CA LYS A 792 -5.37 36.44 46.20
C LYS A 792 -4.41 35.27 46.40
N MET A 793 -4.96 34.10 46.73
CA MET A 793 -4.22 32.89 47.10
C MET A 793 -3.04 32.54 46.18
N SER A 794 -3.19 32.73 44.86
CA SER A 794 -2.11 32.45 43.90
C SER A 794 -0.84 33.27 44.13
N ALA A 795 -0.94 34.46 44.71
CA ALA A 795 0.21 35.35 44.95
C ALA A 795 1.17 34.84 46.03
N PHE A 796 0.72 33.91 46.88
CA PHE A 796 1.54 33.33 47.96
C PHE A 796 2.40 32.16 47.49
N PHE A 797 2.17 31.64 46.28
CA PHE A 797 2.92 30.55 45.70
C PHE A 797 3.73 31.00 44.50
N SER A 798 4.96 30.52 44.38
CA SER A 798 5.81 30.82 43.22
C SER A 798 5.26 30.20 41.93
N TYR A 799 4.59 29.05 42.06
CA TYR A 799 4.01 28.30 40.96
C TYR A 799 2.60 27.84 41.34
N HIS A 800 1.59 28.31 40.61
CA HIS A 800 0.23 27.76 40.66
C HIS A 800 0.02 26.83 39.46
N ILE A 801 -0.28 25.56 39.73
CA ILE A 801 -0.46 24.52 38.71
C ILE A 801 -1.90 23.99 38.80
N PRO A 802 -2.85 24.59 38.05
CA PRO A 802 -4.20 24.06 37.97
C PRO A 802 -4.25 22.77 37.14
N LEU A 803 -4.94 21.75 37.64
CA LEU A 803 -5.22 20.53 36.89
C LEU A 803 -6.20 20.87 35.78
N ALA A 804 -5.73 20.77 34.53
CA ALA A 804 -6.58 21.02 33.38
C ALA A 804 -7.72 19.96 33.28
N PRO A 805 -8.84 20.26 32.61
CA PRO A 805 -9.79 19.23 32.24
C PRO A 805 -9.13 18.20 31.34
N MET A 806 -9.24 16.92 31.68
CA MET A 806 -8.73 15.84 30.83
C MET A 806 -9.57 15.72 29.55
N SER A 807 -8.92 15.50 28.40
CA SER A 807 -9.61 15.34 27.12
C SER A 807 -10.45 14.06 27.09
N ALA A 808 -11.50 14.04 26.27
CA ALA A 808 -12.33 12.84 26.06
C ALA A 808 -11.50 11.66 25.51
N GLU A 809 -10.49 11.95 24.69
CA GLU A 809 -9.55 10.95 24.18
C GLU A 809 -8.75 10.34 25.32
N ASN A 810 -8.14 11.17 26.18
CA ASN A 810 -7.34 10.68 27.30
C ASN A 810 -8.18 9.84 28.28
N ILE A 811 -9.46 10.18 28.51
CA ILE A 811 -10.35 9.38 29.38
C ILE A 811 -10.64 8.02 28.73
N SER A 812 -10.91 8.03 27.42
CA SER A 812 -11.14 6.78 26.67
C SER A 812 -9.90 5.89 26.70
N GLN A 813 -8.71 6.46 26.45
CA GLN A 813 -7.43 5.74 26.50
C GLN A 813 -7.12 5.22 27.89
N LEU A 814 -7.39 6.01 28.93
CA LEU A 814 -7.19 5.62 30.33
C LEU A 814 -7.98 4.35 30.72
N ILE A 815 -9.20 4.21 30.18
CA ILE A 815 -10.04 3.03 30.35
C ILE A 815 -9.59 1.87 29.44
N ILE A 816 -9.30 2.15 28.17
CA ILE A 816 -8.83 1.14 27.21
C ILE A 816 -7.53 0.49 27.72
N LYS A 817 -6.60 1.29 28.26
CA LYS A 817 -5.35 0.80 28.87
C LYS A 817 -5.61 -0.15 30.03
N ARG A 818 -6.50 0.21 30.96
CA ARG A 818 -6.93 -0.68 32.05
C ARG A 818 -7.56 -1.98 31.55
N ASN A 819 -8.39 -1.92 30.50
CA ASN A 819 -8.94 -3.12 29.89
C ASN A 819 -7.85 -3.99 29.25
N ARG A 820 -6.90 -3.38 28.54
CA ARG A 820 -5.75 -4.08 27.95
C ARG A 820 -4.92 -4.79 29.01
N ILE A 821 -4.60 -4.11 30.12
CA ILE A 821 -3.88 -4.70 31.27
C ILE A 821 -4.71 -5.77 31.97
N SER A 822 -6.03 -5.64 32.02
CA SER A 822 -6.89 -6.65 32.64
C SER A 822 -6.88 -7.97 31.87
N GLY A 823 -6.78 -7.91 30.54
CA GLY A 823 -6.78 -9.06 29.65
C GLY A 823 -8.14 -9.67 29.36
N PHE A 824 -9.20 -9.04 29.80
CA PHE A 824 -10.55 -9.41 29.41
C PHE A 824 -10.89 -8.91 28.01
N LYS A 825 -11.53 -9.76 27.22
CA LYS A 825 -12.14 -9.36 25.96
C LYS A 825 -13.40 -8.54 26.24
N ILE A 826 -13.41 -7.28 25.80
CA ILE A 826 -14.55 -6.38 26.03
C ILE A 826 -15.53 -6.48 24.88
N GLU A 827 -16.80 -6.79 25.18
CA GLU A 827 -17.88 -6.86 24.21
C GLU A 827 -18.98 -5.86 24.59
N PHE A 828 -19.38 -5.00 23.65
CA PHE A 828 -20.42 -4.01 23.88
C PHE A 828 -21.79 -4.57 23.47
N GLU A 829 -22.78 -4.40 24.35
CA GLU A 829 -24.15 -4.82 24.09
C GLU A 829 -24.92 -3.78 23.26
N ALA A 830 -25.63 -4.26 22.23
CA ALA A 830 -26.54 -3.43 21.45
C ALA A 830 -27.80 -3.07 22.23
N SER A 831 -28.17 -1.79 22.26
CA SER A 831 -29.44 -1.35 22.82
C SER A 831 -30.60 -1.67 21.87
N ARG A 832 -31.84 -1.63 22.39
CA ARG A 832 -33.05 -1.76 21.55
C ARG A 832 -33.10 -0.74 20.40
N LYS A 833 -32.52 0.45 20.59
CA LYS A 833 -32.44 1.49 19.54
C LYS A 833 -31.45 1.11 18.43
N ASP A 834 -30.32 0.49 18.77
CA ASP A 834 -29.32 0.05 17.77
C ASP A 834 -29.88 -1.07 16.91
N LEU A 835 -30.57 -2.02 17.54
CA LEU A 835 -31.23 -3.10 16.84
C LEU A 835 -32.31 -2.60 15.88
N GLN A 836 -32.83 -1.38 16.04
CA GLN A 836 -33.79 -0.75 15.13
C GLN A 836 -33.13 0.11 14.05
N ASP A 837 -31.85 0.45 14.17
CA ASP A 837 -31.11 1.27 13.21
C ASP A 837 -30.77 0.46 11.94
N LYS A 838 -31.25 0.96 10.79
CA LYS A 838 -30.99 0.34 9.47
C LYS A 838 -29.51 0.33 9.11
N LYS A 839 -28.73 1.32 9.56
CA LYS A 839 -27.28 1.39 9.31
C LYS A 839 -26.56 0.32 10.11
N TYR A 840 -26.88 0.16 11.39
CA TYR A 840 -26.28 -0.85 12.28
C TYR A 840 -26.50 -2.28 11.77
N ARG A 841 -27.71 -2.61 11.28
CA ARG A 841 -28.03 -3.95 10.75
C ARG A 841 -27.21 -4.36 9.51
N ARG A 842 -26.66 -3.39 8.78
CA ARG A 842 -25.86 -3.63 7.56
C ARG A 842 -24.37 -3.81 7.83
N LEU A 843 -23.91 -3.47 9.03
CA LEU A 843 -22.51 -3.60 9.42
C LEU A 843 -22.16 -5.07 9.70
N ASN A 844 -20.90 -5.44 9.50
CA ASN A 844 -20.39 -6.74 9.96
C ASN A 844 -20.18 -6.74 11.49
N GLU A 845 -19.95 -7.90 12.12
CA GLU A 845 -19.84 -7.99 13.59
C GLU A 845 -18.69 -7.14 14.17
N LYS A 846 -17.56 -7.02 13.47
CA LYS A 846 -16.43 -6.18 13.90
C LYS A 846 -16.81 -4.68 13.86
N GLU A 847 -17.42 -4.25 12.77
CA GLU A 847 -17.92 -2.88 12.58
C GLU A 847 -19.03 -2.53 13.57
N LYS A 848 -19.92 -3.48 13.89
CA LYS A 848 -20.94 -3.31 14.92
C LYS A 848 -20.31 -3.03 16.28
N GLN A 849 -19.31 -3.82 16.67
CA GLN A 849 -18.60 -3.61 17.94
C GLN A 849 -17.87 -2.26 17.98
N LEU A 850 -17.23 -1.85 16.88
CA LEU A 850 -16.60 -0.53 16.78
C LEU A 850 -17.63 0.60 16.95
N TYR A 851 -18.77 0.51 16.26
CA TYR A 851 -19.85 1.47 16.37
C TYR A 851 -20.39 1.61 17.81
N LEU A 852 -20.60 0.47 18.48
CA LEU A 852 -21.08 0.45 19.87
C LEU A 852 -20.03 1.04 20.83
N LYS A 853 -18.76 0.71 20.64
CA LYS A 853 -17.63 1.25 21.42
C LYS A 853 -17.55 2.78 21.31
N GLU A 854 -17.53 3.31 20.09
CA GLU A 854 -17.43 4.76 19.86
C GLU A 854 -18.60 5.51 20.49
N ARG A 855 -19.83 4.99 20.32
CA ARG A 855 -21.00 5.57 20.96
C ARG A 855 -20.90 5.53 22.48
N PHE A 856 -20.53 4.39 23.05
CA PHE A 856 -20.41 4.24 24.49
C PHE A 856 -19.43 5.28 25.07
N PHE A 857 -18.22 5.40 24.49
CA PHE A 857 -17.24 6.39 24.95
C PHE A 857 -17.72 7.83 24.74
N LYS A 858 -18.48 8.11 23.69
CA LYS A 858 -19.08 9.43 23.49
C LYS A 858 -20.08 9.76 24.60
N GLU A 859 -20.94 8.83 24.98
CA GLU A 859 -21.91 9.01 26.07
C GLU A 859 -21.22 9.12 27.44
N LEU A 860 -20.25 8.25 27.72
CA LEU A 860 -19.45 8.27 28.94
C LEU A 860 -18.73 9.61 29.10
N ASN A 861 -18.04 10.09 28.05
CA ASN A 861 -17.28 11.34 28.11
C ASN A 861 -18.21 12.57 28.27
N ALA A 862 -19.36 12.57 27.60
CA ALA A 862 -20.36 13.62 27.75
C ALA A 862 -20.89 13.73 29.19
N PHE A 863 -20.90 12.61 29.91
CA PHE A 863 -21.37 12.55 31.29
C PHE A 863 -20.27 12.82 32.32
N ALA A 864 -19.11 12.17 32.20
CA ALA A 864 -17.98 12.33 33.11
C ALA A 864 -17.40 13.75 33.07
N LYS A 865 -17.48 14.45 31.92
CA LYS A 865 -17.03 15.84 31.72
C LYS A 865 -15.66 16.12 32.36
N SER A 866 -14.68 15.28 32.03
CA SER A 866 -13.28 15.35 32.50
C SER A 866 -12.99 14.88 33.93
N ASN A 867 -13.97 14.32 34.66
CA ASN A 867 -13.73 13.70 35.95
C ASN A 867 -13.35 12.21 35.78
N ILE A 868 -12.14 11.85 36.20
CA ILE A 868 -11.54 10.52 35.97
C ILE A 868 -12.29 9.46 36.77
N SER A 869 -12.47 9.67 38.07
CA SER A 869 -13.12 8.68 38.92
C SER A 869 -14.57 8.43 38.54
N MET A 870 -15.29 9.44 38.07
CA MET A 870 -16.64 9.25 37.54
C MET A 870 -16.62 8.39 36.27
N ALA A 871 -15.70 8.64 35.35
CA ALA A 871 -15.57 7.81 34.15
C ALA A 871 -15.25 6.34 34.50
N LEU A 872 -14.34 6.12 35.45
CA LEU A 872 -13.98 4.78 35.94
C LEU A 872 -15.16 4.09 36.65
N MET A 873 -15.86 4.80 37.52
CA MET A 873 -17.03 4.29 38.22
C MET A 873 -18.11 3.86 37.23
N TYR A 874 -18.45 4.73 36.27
CA TYR A 874 -19.50 4.38 35.29
C TYR A 874 -19.10 3.30 34.31
N TRP A 875 -17.83 3.23 33.95
CA TRP A 875 -17.32 2.07 33.24
C TRP A 875 -17.62 0.78 34.01
N LEU A 876 -17.25 0.74 35.30
CA LEU A 876 -17.48 -0.41 36.17
C LEU A 876 -18.96 -0.78 36.28
N LEU A 877 -19.84 0.21 36.51
CA LEU A 877 -21.30 0.04 36.61
C LEU A 877 -21.99 -0.33 35.28
N SER A 878 -21.30 -0.14 34.16
CA SER A 878 -21.74 -0.57 32.84
C SER A 878 -21.39 -2.04 32.56
N THR A 879 -20.70 -2.72 33.48
CA THR A 879 -20.49 -4.16 33.38
C THR A 879 -21.80 -4.89 33.67
N ARG A 880 -22.23 -5.74 32.74
CA ARG A 880 -23.45 -6.53 32.88
C ARG A 880 -23.16 -7.95 33.36
N ASP A 881 -22.21 -8.60 32.70
CA ASP A 881 -21.89 -10.00 32.92
C ASP A 881 -20.41 -10.24 32.66
N VAL A 882 -19.85 -11.20 33.38
CA VAL A 882 -18.47 -11.65 33.23
C VAL A 882 -18.51 -13.16 32.96
N SER A 883 -18.36 -13.53 31.69
CA SER A 883 -18.42 -14.92 31.25
C SER A 883 -17.03 -15.39 30.83
N GLY A 884 -16.39 -16.24 31.64
CA GLY A 884 -15.06 -16.76 31.35
C GLY A 884 -14.01 -15.65 31.25
N GLN A 885 -13.55 -15.35 30.04
CA GLN A 885 -12.54 -14.32 29.75
C GLN A 885 -13.08 -13.08 29.02
N SER A 886 -14.40 -12.95 28.88
CA SER A 886 -15.03 -11.76 28.31
C SER A 886 -15.85 -10.98 29.34
N ILE A 887 -15.89 -9.66 29.15
CA ILE A 887 -16.71 -8.74 29.94
C ILE A 887 -17.69 -8.06 28.98
N VAL A 888 -18.98 -8.21 29.26
CA VAL A 888 -20.05 -7.58 28.49
C VAL A 888 -20.38 -6.23 29.10
N ILE A 889 -20.20 -5.17 28.31
CA ILE A 889 -20.50 -3.79 28.68
C ILE A 889 -21.86 -3.41 28.10
N ARG A 890 -22.84 -3.16 28.97
CA ARG A 890 -24.17 -2.68 28.56
C ARG A 890 -24.12 -1.21 28.14
N ASN A 891 -25.12 -0.79 27.37
CA ASN A 891 -25.25 0.61 27.00
C ASN A 891 -25.34 1.52 28.25
N PHE A 892 -24.73 2.69 28.16
CA PHE A 892 -24.71 3.68 29.23
C PHE A 892 -26.15 4.10 29.60
N LYS A 893 -26.58 3.74 30.82
CA LYS A 893 -27.88 4.16 31.38
C LYS A 893 -27.63 5.37 32.28
N LYS A 894 -27.80 6.57 31.72
CA LYS A 894 -27.71 7.81 32.50
C LYS A 894 -28.71 7.77 33.66
N PRO A 895 -28.29 7.93 34.92
CA PRO A 895 -29.23 8.05 36.03
C PRO A 895 -30.09 9.30 35.81
N ASP A 896 -31.39 9.20 36.11
CA ASP A 896 -32.29 10.34 36.02
C ASP A 896 -32.07 11.26 37.22
N LEU A 897 -31.18 12.23 37.01
CA LEU A 897 -30.81 13.23 38.01
C LEU A 897 -31.58 14.54 37.82
N SER A 898 -32.74 14.50 37.12
CA SER A 898 -33.60 15.68 36.93
C SER A 898 -34.08 16.28 38.25
N PHE A 899 -34.27 15.46 39.28
CA PHE A 899 -34.69 15.88 40.62
C PHE A 899 -33.72 16.89 41.28
N LEU A 900 -32.43 16.87 40.93
CA LEU A 900 -31.46 17.85 41.45
C LEU A 900 -31.84 19.28 41.04
N THR A 901 -32.51 19.45 39.89
CA THR A 901 -32.97 20.76 39.42
C THR A 901 -34.19 21.27 40.18
N SER A 902 -34.96 20.38 40.82
CA SER A 902 -36.13 20.71 41.65
C SER A 902 -35.79 20.84 43.14
N LEU A 903 -34.53 20.71 43.55
CA LEU A 903 -34.12 20.89 44.94
C LEU A 903 -34.47 22.30 45.46
N GLN A 904 -35.04 22.34 46.67
CA GLN A 904 -35.27 23.60 47.37
C GLN A 904 -33.95 24.29 47.74
N THR A 905 -34.01 25.61 47.92
CA THR A 905 -32.86 26.48 48.14
C THR A 905 -31.98 26.05 49.32
N ASP A 906 -32.58 25.62 50.45
CA ASP A 906 -31.82 25.19 51.63
C ASP A 906 -30.90 24.00 51.36
N ARG A 907 -31.38 23.00 50.59
CA ARG A 907 -30.59 21.83 50.18
C ARG A 907 -29.46 22.23 49.23
N ILE A 908 -29.71 23.20 48.35
CA ILE A 908 -28.68 23.74 47.43
C ILE A 908 -27.57 24.44 48.21
N PHE A 909 -27.89 25.18 49.28
CA PHE A 909 -26.89 25.82 50.13
C PHE A 909 -26.03 24.80 50.89
N ILE A 910 -26.62 23.70 51.37
CA ILE A 910 -25.86 22.58 51.96
C ILE A 910 -24.91 21.98 50.91
N LEU A 911 -25.38 21.71 49.68
CA LEU A 911 -24.51 21.22 48.61
C LEU A 911 -23.36 22.18 48.30
N LEU A 912 -23.62 23.50 48.30
CA LEU A 912 -22.59 24.51 48.11
C LEU A 912 -21.53 24.46 49.22
N SER A 913 -21.93 24.38 50.49
CA SER A 913 -20.98 24.33 51.61
C SER A 913 -20.14 23.05 51.57
N LEU A 914 -20.75 21.91 51.26
CA LEU A 914 -20.05 20.62 51.18
C LEU A 914 -19.08 20.56 49.99
N VAL A 915 -19.46 21.07 48.82
CA VAL A 915 -18.56 21.13 47.65
C VAL A 915 -17.40 22.09 47.87
N MET A 916 -17.64 23.20 48.58
CA MET A 916 -16.61 24.18 48.90
C MET A 916 -15.57 23.60 49.87
N HIS A 917 -16.01 23.10 51.02
CA HIS A 917 -15.15 22.60 52.11
C HIS A 917 -14.73 21.14 51.97
N ASP A 918 -15.14 20.50 50.87
CA ASP A 918 -14.87 19.09 50.64
C ASP A 918 -15.38 18.14 51.74
N GLY A 919 -16.58 18.43 52.22
CA GLY A 919 -17.25 17.74 53.32
C GLY A 919 -17.28 18.54 54.61
N LEU A 920 -18.28 18.35 55.46
CA LEU A 920 -18.43 19.09 56.74
C LEU A 920 -19.16 18.23 57.77
N ARG A 921 -18.89 18.47 59.05
CA ARG A 921 -19.72 18.00 60.18
C ARG A 921 -21.01 18.81 60.30
N GLU A 922 -22.02 18.29 61.02
CA GLU A 922 -23.30 19.00 61.23
C GLU A 922 -23.11 20.39 61.85
N ASP A 923 -22.24 20.49 62.86
CA ASP A 923 -21.91 21.74 63.55
C ASP A 923 -21.26 22.75 62.61
N GLN A 924 -20.38 22.29 61.72
CA GLN A 924 -19.71 23.14 60.75
C GLN A 924 -20.67 23.62 59.65
N VAL A 925 -21.59 22.77 59.17
CA VAL A 925 -22.64 23.19 58.22
C VAL A 925 -23.51 24.28 58.84
N ALA A 926 -23.93 24.09 60.11
CA ALA A 926 -24.72 25.09 60.84
C ALA A 926 -23.99 26.43 60.95
N GLN A 927 -22.68 26.41 61.25
CA GLN A 927 -21.83 27.61 61.32
C GLN A 927 -21.67 28.30 59.96
N VAL A 928 -21.35 27.55 58.90
CA VAL A 928 -21.11 28.11 57.55
C VAL A 928 -22.38 28.72 56.95
N LEU A 929 -23.54 28.10 57.18
CA LEU A 929 -24.82 28.57 56.66
C LEU A 929 -25.56 29.53 57.61
N ALA A 930 -25.07 29.69 58.84
CA ALA A 930 -25.71 30.45 59.91
C ALA A 930 -27.18 30.03 60.16
N ILE A 931 -27.42 28.73 60.27
CA ILE A 931 -28.75 28.14 60.54
C ILE A 931 -28.70 27.19 61.74
N ASP A 932 -29.87 26.91 62.31
CA ASP A 932 -30.01 26.04 63.49
C ASP A 932 -29.55 24.58 63.22
N ILE A 933 -28.91 23.97 64.22
CA ILE A 933 -28.32 22.63 64.12
C ILE A 933 -29.38 21.53 63.94
N GLN A 934 -30.57 21.66 64.52
CA GLN A 934 -31.65 20.69 64.34
C GLN A 934 -32.18 20.74 62.91
N LYS A 935 -32.25 21.94 62.32
CA LYS A 935 -32.60 22.12 60.91
C LYS A 935 -31.58 21.46 59.99
N VAL A 936 -30.28 21.60 60.26
CA VAL A 936 -29.21 20.93 59.50
C VAL A 936 -29.36 19.42 59.59
N ARG A 937 -29.52 18.87 60.80
CA ARG A 937 -29.66 17.42 61.02
C ARG A 937 -30.81 16.83 60.21
N PHE A 938 -31.98 17.49 60.19
CA PHE A 938 -33.12 17.05 59.39
C PHE A 938 -32.80 17.06 57.88
N LEU A 939 -32.26 18.17 57.37
CA LEU A 939 -31.97 18.32 55.94
C LEU A 939 -30.89 17.34 55.45
N VAL A 940 -29.84 17.13 56.25
CA VAL A 940 -28.75 16.23 55.88
C VAL A 940 -29.20 14.77 55.92
N LEU A 941 -30.04 14.39 56.91
CA LEU A 941 -30.62 13.04 56.98
C LEU A 941 -31.53 12.75 55.78
N GLU A 942 -32.42 13.68 55.42
CA GLU A 942 -33.27 13.55 54.23
C GLU A 942 -32.42 13.40 52.95
N MET A 943 -31.39 14.24 52.79
CA MET A 943 -30.51 14.17 51.63
C MET A 943 -29.62 12.91 51.60
N MET A 944 -29.39 12.27 52.74
CA MET A 944 -28.75 10.95 52.82
C MET A 944 -29.70 9.84 52.39
N GLU A 945 -30.97 9.87 52.84
CA GLU A 945 -31.99 8.91 52.41
C GLU A 945 -32.25 8.99 50.89
N ASP A 946 -32.20 10.20 50.32
CA ASP A 946 -32.30 10.42 48.87
C ASP A 946 -31.01 9.99 48.10
N GLY A 947 -29.96 9.56 48.81
CA GLY A 947 -28.67 9.15 48.23
C GLY A 947 -27.83 10.30 47.66
N ILE A 948 -28.20 11.55 47.93
CA ILE A 948 -27.47 12.76 47.48
C ILE A 948 -26.18 12.92 48.28
N LEU A 949 -26.25 12.63 49.58
CA LEU A 949 -25.12 12.71 50.51
C LEU A 949 -24.72 11.31 50.99
N PHE A 950 -23.48 11.19 51.43
CA PHE A 950 -22.99 10.05 52.19
C PHE A 950 -22.18 10.55 53.38
N HIS A 951 -22.02 9.69 54.38
CA HIS A 951 -21.29 10.00 55.61
C HIS A 951 -20.04 9.14 55.69
N GLN A 952 -18.87 9.77 55.85
CA GLN A 952 -17.58 9.09 55.97
C GLN A 952 -16.66 9.84 56.93
N ASN A 953 -16.02 9.14 57.86
CA ASN A 953 -15.06 9.71 58.81
C ASN A 953 -15.60 10.96 59.55
N ASP A 954 -16.84 10.87 60.04
CA ASP A 954 -17.56 11.95 60.73
C ASP A 954 -17.93 13.16 59.84
N LEU A 955 -17.68 13.11 58.53
CA LEU A 955 -17.99 14.18 57.58
C LEU A 955 -19.14 13.78 56.66
N TYR A 956 -20.07 14.70 56.43
CA TYR A 956 -21.07 14.60 55.37
C TYR A 956 -20.47 15.10 54.06
N MET A 957 -20.68 14.34 52.98
CA MET A 957 -20.07 14.59 51.69
C MET A 957 -21.08 14.38 50.56
N VAL A 958 -20.87 15.05 49.43
CA VAL A 958 -21.72 14.86 48.25
C VAL A 958 -21.35 13.54 47.59
N ASN A 959 -22.34 12.68 47.36
CA ASN A 959 -22.14 11.37 46.74
C ASN A 959 -21.45 11.50 45.37
N PRO A 960 -20.39 10.71 45.08
CA PRO A 960 -19.69 10.78 43.81
C PRO A 960 -20.61 10.77 42.60
N ILE A 961 -21.61 9.88 42.58
CA ILE A 961 -22.56 9.70 41.46
C ILE A 961 -23.26 11.01 41.07
N VAL A 962 -23.63 11.83 42.06
CA VAL A 962 -24.36 13.08 41.81
C VAL A 962 -23.46 14.30 41.78
N TYR A 963 -22.21 14.19 42.23
CA TYR A 963 -21.28 15.31 42.39
C TYR A 963 -21.16 16.20 41.15
N ARG A 964 -21.01 15.60 39.96
CA ARG A 964 -20.84 16.40 38.74
C ARG A 964 -22.10 17.16 38.34
N ASN A 965 -23.26 16.60 38.63
CA ASN A 965 -24.55 17.27 38.42
C ASN A 965 -24.78 18.36 39.48
N THR A 966 -24.40 18.11 40.72
CA THR A 966 -24.39 19.11 41.80
C THR A 966 -23.53 20.31 41.43
N VAL A 967 -22.30 20.10 40.96
CA VAL A 967 -21.43 21.19 40.47
C VAL A 967 -22.09 21.96 39.32
N GLN A 968 -22.73 21.28 38.37
CA GLN A 968 -23.42 21.95 37.26
C GLN A 968 -24.63 22.76 37.71
N LEU A 969 -25.40 22.25 38.67
CA LEU A 969 -26.51 22.95 39.30
C LEU A 969 -26.02 24.23 39.99
N LEU A 970 -24.94 24.12 40.76
CA LEU A 970 -24.33 25.27 41.43
C LEU A 970 -23.78 26.29 40.43
N ARG A 971 -23.17 25.84 39.32
CA ARG A 971 -22.72 26.73 38.22
C ARG A 971 -23.89 27.39 37.49
N SER A 972 -24.95 26.67 37.17
CA SER A 972 -26.11 27.23 36.45
C SER A 972 -26.86 28.28 37.28
N LYS A 973 -26.79 28.16 38.61
CA LYS A 973 -27.26 29.18 39.57
C LYS A 973 -26.22 30.26 39.92
N ASN A 974 -25.06 30.29 39.25
CA ASN A 974 -23.96 31.23 39.48
C ASN A 974 -23.41 31.24 40.93
N MET A 975 -23.51 30.12 41.65
CA MET A 975 -23.05 30.01 43.05
C MET A 975 -21.58 29.61 43.17
N ILE A 976 -21.03 28.98 42.14
CA ILE A 976 -19.60 28.66 42.01
C ILE A 976 -19.11 29.07 40.62
N ILE A 977 -17.86 29.52 40.53
CA ILE A 977 -17.20 29.83 39.26
C ILE A 977 -16.39 28.61 38.84
N GLY A 978 -16.60 28.22 37.58
CA GLY A 978 -15.98 27.07 36.95
C GLY A 978 -14.62 27.36 36.36
#